data_AF-A0A554PKD8-F1
#
_entry.id   AF-A0A554PKD8-F1
#
_cell.length_a   1.000
_cell.length_b   1.000
_cell.length_c   1.000
_cell.angle_alpha   90.00
_cell.angle_beta   90.00
_cell.angle_gamma   90.00
#
_symmetry.space_group_name_H-M   'P 1'
#
loop_
_entity.id
_entity.type
_entity.pdbx_description
1 polymer ?
#
loop_
_entity_poly.entity_id
_entity_poly.type
_entity_poly.pdbx_seq_one_letter_code
_entity_poly.pdbx_strand_id
1 'polypeptide(L)'
;MRIGLLSSLTLALGALLCNQAQASSDDSCYPRWTLLKKNLEGCSSLPFLNPGNDSRVNLRLLLADSGTLPLAPKALDADDLAEGYGPVPFSVSRLNPAPGPEAADAPAASADTDLNGRLEALQVVREAPQAAGDAFLSGEGSRCRSNSDASAQVFVDQLIAADLPDSERQALAQSRVKLLAACSWESPQLASLLPTNLQTPLGKGFATYLQAAGDFYSGRFSEAGAAFATLKDSPNTWLKETALYMNARTALNSAQQNAFDEYGMPALEHVDKSTLQQAEAGFDSYLQTYPQGAYSASAKGLLRRVHWLDGNPDKLAADYAWQMTQAKDEQRNLSLNDLVEEVDTKLLMVNRNPVSTPLLLAVNDLMWMREHAEGRLTREALQQQKAVFAAQPALHDYLLAAFALYVDNNPDAALKLLPGEPPANLDYLAFSQQTLRGLALEAQNDGPGAQALWLQLLPLAKQPLQREQLELALAMNYERNQQLAKVFAADSPIKSPQVRFTLLRNVADATLLRQQISQAADPVERNTAQFVLLYKDLLRSQYAAFASDLKQLPASAPEDKLGYSLGYVYSDGQSLKLFQWSGDKAESGYTCPSIAQTAAALETDGKNPQGLNCFGEFILRNGLDGMPLDSQPDKQSLGGTESAFKGELFSRLDGYKQVIANSKAPRDDRAYALYRAINCYAPSGYNSCGGKDVEPAVRKAWFRQLKGTFADTQWGKSLQYYW
;
A
#
# COMPACT_ATOMS: atom_id res chain seq x y z
N MET A 1 -48.99 -38.42 14.02
CA MET A 1 -48.48 -37.26 13.25
C MET A 1 -48.04 -36.17 14.22
N ARG A 2 -46.77 -36.14 14.62
CA ARG A 2 -46.14 -35.05 15.41
C ARG A 2 -44.63 -35.32 15.52
N ILE A 3 -43.95 -35.42 14.38
CA ILE A 3 -42.48 -35.35 14.27
C ILE A 3 -42.23 -34.64 12.95
N GLY A 4 -41.99 -33.33 13.00
CA GLY A 4 -41.85 -32.50 11.79
C GLY A 4 -41.61 -31.02 12.06
N LEU A 5 -41.61 -30.58 13.32
CA LEU A 5 -41.41 -29.17 13.70
C LEU A 5 -40.15 -28.92 14.56
N LEU A 6 -39.38 -29.96 14.92
CA LEU A 6 -38.18 -29.82 15.77
C LEU A 6 -36.89 -29.64 14.97
N SER A 7 -36.85 -30.06 13.71
CA SER A 7 -35.65 -29.95 12.85
C SER A 7 -35.49 -28.57 12.21
N SER A 8 -36.59 -27.83 12.05
CA SER A 8 -36.59 -26.48 11.46
C SER A 8 -36.28 -25.38 12.48
N LEU A 9 -36.56 -25.60 13.77
CA LEU A 9 -36.20 -24.64 14.82
C LEU A 9 -34.70 -24.70 15.20
N THR A 10 -34.06 -25.87 15.05
CA THR A 10 -32.63 -26.04 15.32
C THR A 10 -31.74 -25.48 14.21
N LEU A 11 -32.17 -25.54 12.94
CA LEU A 11 -31.49 -24.81 11.85
C LEU A 11 -31.62 -23.29 11.98
N ALA A 12 -32.78 -22.80 12.42
CA ALA A 12 -33.01 -21.36 12.61
C ALA A 12 -32.23 -20.77 13.79
N LEU A 13 -31.99 -21.54 14.88
CA LEU A 13 -31.13 -21.10 15.98
C LEU A 13 -29.63 -21.17 15.64
N GLY A 14 -29.21 -22.07 14.73
CA GLY A 14 -27.81 -22.14 14.27
C GLY A 14 -27.40 -20.93 13.41
N ALA A 15 -28.34 -20.35 12.65
CA ALA A 15 -28.10 -19.16 11.84
C ALA A 15 -28.00 -17.86 12.67
N LEU A 16 -28.59 -17.83 13.89
CA LEU A 16 -28.54 -16.67 14.79
C LEU A 16 -27.28 -16.63 15.70
N LEU A 17 -26.47 -17.70 15.69
CA LEU A 17 -25.21 -17.79 16.45
C LEU A 17 -23.96 -17.80 15.56
N CYS A 18 -24.14 -17.69 14.24
CA CYS A 18 -23.05 -17.33 13.35
C CYS A 18 -22.83 -15.82 13.50
N ASN A 19 -22.06 -15.43 14.53
CA ASN A 19 -21.27 -14.20 14.41
C ASN A 19 -20.60 -14.28 13.04
N GLN A 20 -20.81 -13.25 12.22
CA GLN A 20 -20.03 -13.12 11.01
C GLN A 20 -18.57 -13.26 11.43
N ALA A 21 -17.93 -14.34 11.03
CA ALA A 21 -16.49 -14.42 11.03
C ALA A 21 -16.07 -13.39 9.98
N GLN A 22 -15.97 -12.13 10.42
CA GLN A 22 -15.23 -11.06 9.77
C GLN A 22 -13.75 -11.45 9.90
N ALA A 23 -13.37 -12.58 9.32
CA ALA A 23 -11.99 -12.91 9.05
C ALA A 23 -11.65 -12.27 7.71
N SER A 24 -11.78 -10.94 7.66
CA SER A 24 -10.85 -10.15 6.86
C SER A 24 -9.51 -10.34 7.57
N SER A 25 -8.58 -11.04 6.92
CA SER A 25 -7.19 -10.76 7.22
C SER A 25 -6.98 -9.36 6.69
N ASP A 26 -7.08 -8.35 7.55
CA ASP A 26 -6.69 -6.99 7.16
C ASP A 26 -5.25 -7.08 6.69
N ASP A 27 -5.03 -6.85 5.39
CA ASP A 27 -3.71 -6.76 4.76
C ASP A 27 -3.01 -5.55 5.39
N SER A 28 -2.43 -5.77 6.56
CA SER A 28 -1.82 -4.73 7.37
C SER A 28 -0.38 -4.51 6.89
N CYS A 29 -0.10 -3.25 6.57
CA CYS A 29 1.05 -2.87 5.77
C CYS A 29 1.96 -1.95 6.58
N TYR A 30 2.99 -2.52 7.23
CA TYR A 30 3.86 -1.76 8.14
C TYR A 30 5.20 -1.34 7.51
N PRO A 31 5.69 -0.13 7.82
CA PRO A 31 6.95 0.34 7.31
C PRO A 31 8.15 -0.34 7.98
N ARG A 32 9.10 -0.80 7.17
CA ARG A 32 10.44 -1.17 7.62
C ARG A 32 11.40 -0.01 7.43
N TRP A 33 11.93 0.49 8.54
CA TRP A 33 12.81 1.66 8.63
C TRP A 33 14.25 1.34 8.23
N THR A 34 14.45 0.90 7.00
CA THR A 34 15.77 0.61 6.43
C THR A 34 15.91 1.16 5.02
N LEU A 35 17.17 1.30 4.57
CA LEU A 35 17.49 1.80 3.23
C LEU A 35 17.97 0.72 2.26
N LEU A 36 18.52 -0.37 2.78
CA LEU A 36 19.05 -1.47 1.97
C LEU A 36 17.99 -2.57 1.87
N LYS A 37 17.34 -2.67 0.71
CA LYS A 37 16.22 -3.59 0.47
C LYS A 37 16.53 -4.52 -0.69
N LYS A 38 16.66 -5.82 -0.39
CA LYS A 38 16.96 -6.86 -1.39
C LYS A 38 15.73 -7.55 -1.95
N ASN A 39 14.56 -7.32 -1.36
CA ASN A 39 13.29 -7.89 -1.78
C ASN A 39 12.22 -6.80 -1.81
N LEU A 40 11.11 -7.05 -2.50
CA LEU A 40 9.96 -6.15 -2.53
C LEU A 40 9.45 -5.93 -1.10
N GLU A 41 9.44 -4.69 -0.66
CA GLU A 41 8.78 -4.25 0.56
C GLU A 41 7.66 -3.28 0.16
N GLY A 42 6.50 -3.82 -0.25
CA GLY A 42 5.39 -3.03 -0.80
C GLY A 42 4.88 -1.90 0.11
N CYS A 43 5.08 -2.07 1.41
CA CYS A 43 4.74 -1.13 2.48
C CYS A 43 5.86 -0.15 2.82
N SER A 44 6.95 -0.12 2.07
CA SER A 44 8.15 0.61 2.48
C SER A 44 8.94 1.09 1.28
N SER A 45 8.35 2.00 0.52
CA SER A 45 9.04 2.62 -0.60
C SER A 45 10.00 3.73 -0.15
N LEU A 46 11.04 3.97 -0.96
CA LEU A 46 12.11 4.94 -0.74
C LEU A 46 12.23 5.86 -1.96
N PRO A 47 12.58 7.15 -1.79
CA PRO A 47 12.60 8.14 -2.88
C PRO A 47 13.91 8.08 -3.70
N PHE A 48 14.39 6.87 -3.98
CA PHE A 48 15.51 6.61 -4.89
C PHE A 48 15.29 5.26 -5.56
N LEU A 49 15.88 5.06 -6.74
CA LEU A 49 15.79 3.80 -7.47
C LEU A 49 16.30 2.66 -6.58
N ASN A 50 15.50 1.62 -6.40
CA ASN A 50 15.83 0.55 -5.46
C ASN A 50 15.15 -0.77 -5.89
N PRO A 51 15.86 -1.91 -5.91
CA PRO A 51 15.24 -3.21 -6.14
C PRO A 51 14.04 -3.50 -5.24
N GLY A 52 14.07 -3.06 -3.97
CA GLY A 52 13.02 -3.32 -3.01
C GLY A 52 11.82 -2.38 -3.03
N ASN A 53 11.83 -1.33 -3.85
CA ASN A 53 10.66 -0.47 -4.03
C ASN A 53 9.53 -1.19 -4.78
N ASP A 54 8.30 -0.72 -4.55
CA ASP A 54 7.19 -0.93 -5.48
C ASP A 54 7.59 -0.41 -6.88
N SER A 55 7.26 -1.17 -7.93
CA SER A 55 7.63 -0.85 -9.31
C SER A 55 7.07 0.50 -9.77
N ARG A 56 5.88 0.87 -9.28
CA ARG A 56 5.25 2.16 -9.57
C ARG A 56 6.07 3.30 -8.98
N VAL A 57 6.75 3.10 -7.85
CA VAL A 57 7.63 4.12 -7.27
C VAL A 57 8.89 4.30 -8.11
N ASN A 58 9.58 3.21 -8.49
CA ASN A 58 10.75 3.31 -9.37
C ASN A 58 10.39 3.99 -10.71
N LEU A 59 9.24 3.65 -11.30
CA LEU A 59 8.76 4.29 -12.53
C LEU A 59 8.46 5.78 -12.31
N ARG A 60 7.76 6.16 -11.25
CA ARG A 60 7.45 7.56 -10.93
C ARG A 60 8.70 8.39 -10.68
N LEU A 61 9.75 7.83 -10.07
CA LEU A 61 11.03 8.52 -9.89
C LEU A 61 11.68 8.86 -11.24
N LEU A 62 11.69 7.91 -12.19
CA LEU A 62 12.21 8.15 -13.54
C LEU A 62 11.36 9.16 -14.33
N LEU A 63 10.03 9.12 -14.16
CA LEU A 63 9.12 10.10 -14.80
C LEU A 63 9.21 11.50 -14.18
N ALA A 64 9.56 11.60 -12.90
CA ALA A 64 9.82 12.87 -12.24
C ALA A 64 11.10 13.52 -12.78
N ASP A 65 12.15 12.72 -13.02
CA ASP A 65 13.39 13.19 -13.62
C ASP A 65 13.24 13.66 -15.05
N SER A 66 12.38 13.01 -15.84
CA SER A 66 12.07 13.48 -17.20
C SER A 66 11.18 14.73 -17.21
N GLY A 67 10.69 15.18 -16.05
CA GLY A 67 9.74 16.29 -15.93
C GLY A 67 8.32 15.95 -16.38
N THR A 68 8.01 14.66 -16.61
CA THR A 68 6.69 14.22 -17.09
C THR A 68 5.68 14.14 -15.97
N LEU A 69 6.04 13.48 -14.86
CA LEU A 69 5.15 13.28 -13.72
C LEU A 69 5.92 13.53 -12.43
N PRO A 70 5.76 14.70 -11.78
CA PRO A 70 6.47 14.98 -10.54
C PRO A 70 6.04 14.01 -9.44
N LEU A 71 6.98 13.66 -8.56
CA LEU A 71 6.67 12.91 -7.35
C LEU A 71 5.91 13.81 -6.38
N ALA A 72 4.62 13.56 -6.17
CA ALA A 72 3.75 14.39 -5.33
C ALA A 72 3.12 13.56 -4.18
N PRO A 73 3.88 13.21 -3.13
CA PRO A 73 3.34 12.46 -2.01
C PRO A 73 2.36 13.29 -1.19
N LYS A 74 1.22 12.69 -0.83
CA LYS A 74 0.29 13.25 0.16
C LYS A 74 0.99 13.45 1.50
N ALA A 75 0.59 14.47 2.25
CA ALA A 75 1.00 14.61 3.65
C ALA A 75 0.57 13.38 4.45
N LEU A 76 1.30 13.06 5.53
CA LEU A 76 0.91 11.99 6.43
C LEU A 76 -0.42 12.32 7.08
N ASP A 77 -1.34 11.37 7.09
CA ASP A 77 -2.59 11.46 7.85
C ASP A 77 -2.51 10.65 9.16
N ALA A 78 -3.64 10.56 9.86
CA ALA A 78 -3.70 9.85 11.14
C ALA A 78 -3.51 8.34 10.97
N ASP A 79 -3.95 7.77 9.86
CA ASP A 79 -3.86 6.34 9.58
C ASP A 79 -2.42 5.96 9.23
N ASP A 80 -1.74 6.76 8.40
CA ASP A 80 -0.30 6.64 8.14
C ASP A 80 0.50 6.62 9.45
N LEU A 81 0.23 7.55 10.36
CA LEU A 81 0.91 7.64 11.66
C LEU A 81 0.57 6.45 12.56
N ALA A 82 -0.70 6.00 12.56
CA ALA A 82 -1.14 4.83 13.31
C ALA A 82 -0.53 3.52 12.78
N GLU A 83 -0.18 3.45 11.51
CA GLU A 83 0.56 2.34 10.89
C GLU A 83 2.08 2.40 11.15
N GLY A 84 2.56 3.52 11.71
CA GLY A 84 3.96 3.74 12.04
C GLY A 84 4.79 4.35 10.91
N TYR A 85 4.14 4.93 9.89
CA TYR A 85 4.83 5.64 8.81
C TYR A 85 5.41 6.97 9.28
N GLY A 86 6.53 7.33 8.66
CA GLY A 86 6.97 8.71 8.55
C GLY A 86 6.98 9.15 7.09
N PRO A 87 7.59 10.30 6.78
CA PRO A 87 7.67 10.76 5.40
C PRO A 87 8.43 9.76 4.51
N VAL A 88 9.46 9.11 5.08
CA VAL A 88 10.26 8.04 4.47
C VAL A 88 10.61 7.02 5.58
N PRO A 89 10.41 5.71 5.37
CA PRO A 89 9.79 5.07 4.20
C PRO A 89 8.30 5.44 4.07
N PHE A 90 7.72 5.27 2.88
CA PHE A 90 6.33 5.63 2.61
C PHE A 90 5.57 4.51 1.87
N SER A 91 4.26 4.45 2.07
CA SER A 91 3.37 3.61 1.26
C SER A 91 3.18 4.21 -0.14
N VAL A 92 3.11 3.36 -1.16
CA VAL A 92 2.81 3.76 -2.54
C VAL A 92 1.47 4.48 -2.66
N SER A 93 0.52 4.20 -1.76
CA SER A 93 -0.79 4.88 -1.70
C SER A 93 -0.68 6.40 -1.52
N ARG A 94 0.41 6.89 -0.90
CA ARG A 94 0.68 8.33 -0.75
C ARG A 94 0.96 9.01 -2.09
N LEU A 95 1.27 8.26 -3.15
CA LEU A 95 1.44 8.78 -4.51
C LEU A 95 0.16 8.71 -5.35
N ASN A 96 -0.91 8.10 -4.83
CA ASN A 96 -2.20 8.11 -5.50
C ASN A 96 -2.71 9.56 -5.57
N PRO A 97 -3.36 9.98 -6.67
CA PRO A 97 -3.97 11.30 -6.73
C PRO A 97 -4.91 11.51 -5.54
N ALA A 98 -4.99 12.75 -5.05
CA ALA A 98 -6.00 13.08 -4.05
C ALA A 98 -7.38 12.75 -4.63
N PRO A 99 -8.28 12.09 -3.88
CA PRO A 99 -9.67 12.09 -4.25
C PRO A 99 -10.06 13.57 -4.41
N GLY A 100 -10.48 13.97 -5.62
CA GLY A 100 -10.98 15.32 -5.84
C GLY A 100 -12.16 15.58 -4.90
N PRO A 101 -12.59 16.84 -4.73
CA PRO A 101 -13.75 17.19 -3.88
C PRO A 101 -15.09 16.46 -4.21
N GLU A 102 -15.12 15.58 -5.20
CA GLU A 102 -16.28 14.80 -5.65
C GLU A 102 -16.08 13.27 -5.56
N ALA A 103 -14.94 12.75 -5.10
CA ALA A 103 -14.64 11.31 -5.19
C ALA A 103 -15.17 10.45 -4.01
N ALA A 104 -16.11 10.97 -3.23
CA ALA A 104 -17.03 10.16 -2.44
C ALA A 104 -18.38 10.20 -3.18
N ASP A 105 -18.77 9.08 -3.78
CA ASP A 105 -20.06 8.87 -4.47
C ASP A 105 -20.33 9.62 -5.80
N ALA A 106 -19.33 10.18 -6.49
CA ALA A 106 -19.55 10.60 -7.88
C ALA A 106 -19.62 9.38 -8.82
N PRO A 107 -20.76 9.08 -9.46
CA PRO A 107 -20.75 8.26 -10.67
C PRO A 107 -19.75 8.88 -11.65
N ALA A 108 -19.03 8.03 -12.40
CA ALA A 108 -18.03 8.42 -13.38
C ALA A 108 -18.47 9.71 -14.09
N ALA A 109 -17.66 10.77 -13.97
CA ALA A 109 -17.96 12.12 -14.43
C ALA A 109 -18.87 12.07 -15.66
N SER A 110 -20.17 12.32 -15.45
CA SER A 110 -21.10 12.44 -16.57
C SER A 110 -20.53 13.59 -17.38
N ALA A 111 -20.04 13.29 -18.59
CA ALA A 111 -19.72 14.36 -19.52
C ALA A 111 -20.92 15.31 -19.51
N ASP A 112 -20.68 16.61 -19.39
CA ASP A 112 -21.74 17.61 -19.41
C ASP A 112 -22.39 17.55 -20.81
N THR A 113 -23.40 16.69 -20.96
CA THR A 113 -24.07 16.37 -22.21
C THR A 113 -25.42 17.05 -22.23
N ASP A 114 -25.70 17.81 -23.28
CA ASP A 114 -27.03 18.31 -23.60
C ASP A 114 -27.73 17.37 -24.60
N LEU A 115 -27.69 16.06 -24.33
CA LEU A 115 -28.37 15.09 -25.18
C LEU A 115 -29.88 15.38 -25.21
N ASN A 116 -30.48 15.66 -24.05
CA ASN A 116 -31.92 15.91 -23.96
C ASN A 116 -32.33 17.17 -24.74
N GLY A 117 -31.61 18.30 -24.64
CA GLY A 117 -31.94 19.49 -25.42
C GLY A 117 -31.83 19.28 -26.93
N ARG A 118 -30.86 18.47 -27.38
CA ARG A 118 -30.74 18.08 -28.80
C ARG A 118 -31.88 17.17 -29.25
N LEU A 119 -32.32 16.24 -28.40
CA LEU A 119 -33.47 15.38 -28.69
C LEU A 119 -34.78 16.17 -28.74
N GLU A 120 -34.95 17.16 -27.86
CA GLU A 120 -36.10 18.08 -27.88
C GLU A 120 -36.16 18.87 -29.19
N ALA A 121 -35.02 19.38 -29.67
CA ALA A 121 -34.93 20.06 -30.97
C ALA A 121 -35.33 19.17 -32.16
N LEU A 122 -35.20 17.84 -32.01
CA LEU A 122 -35.62 16.85 -33.00
C LEU A 122 -37.01 16.26 -32.75
N GLN A 123 -37.73 16.74 -31.72
CA GLN A 123 -39.03 16.20 -31.30
C GLN A 123 -38.96 14.69 -30.97
N VAL A 124 -37.88 14.25 -30.34
CA VAL A 124 -37.67 12.86 -29.89
C VAL A 124 -37.77 12.79 -28.37
N VAL A 125 -38.57 11.83 -27.88
CA VAL A 125 -38.73 11.59 -26.44
C VAL A 125 -37.85 10.42 -26.00
N ARG A 126 -37.10 10.65 -24.93
CA ARG A 126 -36.32 9.62 -24.24
C ARG A 126 -37.12 9.05 -23.06
N GLU A 127 -37.51 7.79 -23.18
CA GLU A 127 -38.31 7.10 -22.15
C GLU A 127 -37.48 6.70 -20.93
N ALA A 128 -36.23 6.25 -21.14
CA ALA A 128 -35.32 5.82 -20.09
C ALA A 128 -34.15 6.81 -19.97
N PRO A 129 -33.99 7.53 -18.84
CA PRO A 129 -32.97 8.56 -18.69
C PRO A 129 -31.55 8.01 -18.49
N GLN A 130 -31.39 6.75 -18.12
CA GLN A 130 -30.09 6.14 -17.85
C GLN A 130 -29.60 5.34 -19.06
N ALA A 131 -28.32 5.49 -19.44
CA ALA A 131 -27.72 4.69 -20.50
C ALA A 131 -27.19 3.38 -19.94
N ALA A 132 -27.24 2.30 -20.73
CA ALA A 132 -26.72 1.00 -20.33
C ALA A 132 -25.20 1.02 -20.06
N GLY A 133 -24.46 1.95 -20.68
CA GLY A 133 -23.05 2.17 -20.41
C GLY A 133 -22.74 2.69 -19.00
N ASP A 134 -23.73 3.26 -18.30
CA ASP A 134 -23.58 3.83 -16.96
C ASP A 134 -23.73 2.78 -15.84
N ALA A 135 -24.10 1.54 -16.20
CA ALA A 135 -24.30 0.45 -15.25
C ALA A 135 -22.99 -0.17 -14.73
N PHE A 136 -21.84 0.19 -15.32
CA PHE A 136 -20.54 -0.41 -15.03
C PHE A 136 -19.75 0.42 -14.03
N LEU A 137 -19.06 -0.24 -13.09
CA LEU A 137 -18.20 0.44 -12.12
C LEU A 137 -16.94 1.02 -12.78
N SER A 138 -16.28 1.96 -12.11
CA SER A 138 -14.96 2.42 -12.54
C SER A 138 -13.97 1.25 -12.58
N GLY A 139 -13.21 1.12 -13.67
CA GLY A 139 -12.30 -0.01 -13.88
C GLY A 139 -12.94 -1.28 -14.47
N GLU A 140 -14.27 -1.42 -14.45
CA GLU A 140 -14.93 -2.57 -15.07
C GLU A 140 -14.85 -2.50 -16.60
N GLY A 141 -14.42 -3.58 -17.25
CA GLY A 141 -14.19 -3.63 -18.70
C GLY A 141 -15.37 -4.22 -19.45
N SER A 142 -16.12 -3.39 -20.20
CA SER A 142 -17.18 -3.89 -21.09
C SER A 142 -17.25 -3.08 -22.39
N ARG A 143 -17.52 -3.76 -23.51
CA ARG A 143 -17.80 -3.13 -24.81
C ARG A 143 -18.98 -2.15 -24.73
N CYS A 144 -19.90 -2.39 -23.81
CA CYS A 144 -21.05 -1.53 -23.54
C CYS A 144 -20.72 -0.17 -22.94
N ARG A 145 -19.53 0.03 -22.35
CA ARG A 145 -19.19 1.34 -21.76
C ARG A 145 -19.24 2.49 -22.77
N SER A 146 -19.13 2.19 -24.07
CA SER A 146 -19.31 3.21 -25.10
C SER A 146 -20.77 3.48 -25.48
N ASN A 147 -21.74 2.75 -24.94
CA ASN A 147 -23.16 3.03 -25.13
C ASN A 147 -23.65 4.03 -24.06
N SER A 148 -23.16 5.26 -24.16
CA SER A 148 -23.38 6.33 -23.18
C SER A 148 -24.08 7.53 -23.81
N ASP A 149 -24.56 8.43 -22.97
CA ASP A 149 -25.16 9.71 -23.38
C ASP A 149 -24.23 10.52 -24.30
N ALA A 150 -22.94 10.58 -23.98
CA ALA A 150 -21.94 11.26 -24.81
C ALA A 150 -21.88 10.68 -26.23
N SER A 151 -21.85 9.35 -26.36
CA SER A 151 -21.81 8.70 -27.68
C SER A 151 -23.10 8.92 -28.50
N ALA A 152 -24.26 8.99 -27.82
CA ALA A 152 -25.53 9.26 -28.48
C ALA A 152 -25.66 10.72 -28.89
N GLN A 153 -25.16 11.65 -28.07
CA GLN A 153 -25.11 13.06 -28.41
C GLN A 153 -24.29 13.27 -29.68
N VAL A 154 -23.08 12.70 -29.77
CA VAL A 154 -22.25 12.82 -30.99
C VAL A 154 -23.01 12.30 -32.22
N PHE A 155 -23.73 11.17 -32.10
CA PHE A 155 -24.54 10.66 -33.21
C PHE A 155 -25.67 11.65 -33.59
N VAL A 156 -26.41 12.16 -32.61
CA VAL A 156 -27.49 13.12 -32.83
C VAL A 156 -26.98 14.42 -33.45
N ASP A 157 -25.80 14.88 -33.07
CA ASP A 157 -25.17 16.07 -33.66
C ASP A 157 -24.89 15.90 -35.14
N GLN A 158 -24.49 14.69 -35.56
CA GLN A 158 -24.29 14.37 -36.97
C GLN A 158 -25.60 14.33 -37.73
N LEU A 159 -26.69 13.88 -37.10
CA LEU A 159 -28.03 13.97 -37.69
C LEU A 159 -28.48 15.43 -37.84
N ILE A 160 -28.21 16.28 -36.85
CA ILE A 160 -28.53 17.72 -36.87
C ILE A 160 -27.74 18.44 -37.97
N ALA A 161 -26.46 18.12 -38.13
CA ALA A 161 -25.59 18.74 -39.13
C ALA A 161 -25.82 18.21 -40.57
N ALA A 162 -26.39 17.02 -40.72
CA ALA A 162 -26.59 16.38 -42.01
C ALA A 162 -27.77 16.98 -42.81
N ASP A 163 -27.65 16.92 -44.14
CA ASP A 163 -28.74 17.23 -45.06
C ASP A 163 -29.68 16.00 -45.19
N LEU A 164 -30.56 15.86 -44.19
CA LEU A 164 -31.55 14.80 -44.07
C LEU A 164 -32.96 15.38 -43.92
N PRO A 165 -33.99 14.77 -44.53
CA PRO A 165 -35.39 15.09 -44.23
C PRO A 165 -35.68 14.94 -42.73
N ASP A 166 -36.51 15.83 -42.19
CA ASP A 166 -36.86 15.85 -40.75
C ASP A 166 -37.40 14.50 -40.25
N SER A 167 -38.19 13.82 -41.08
CA SER A 167 -38.74 12.50 -40.75
C SER A 167 -37.66 11.41 -40.62
N GLU A 168 -36.63 11.42 -41.47
CA GLU A 168 -35.50 10.49 -41.36
C GLU A 168 -34.65 10.81 -40.14
N ARG A 169 -34.41 12.10 -39.89
CA ARG A 169 -33.64 12.62 -38.75
C ARG A 169 -34.27 12.20 -37.42
N GLN A 170 -35.58 12.43 -37.27
CA GLN A 170 -36.34 12.04 -36.08
C GLN A 170 -36.35 10.52 -35.89
N ALA A 171 -36.56 9.74 -36.96
CA ALA A 171 -36.58 8.27 -36.88
C ALA A 171 -35.22 7.70 -36.45
N LEU A 172 -34.11 8.20 -37.00
CA LEU A 172 -32.76 7.78 -36.63
C LEU A 172 -32.41 8.16 -35.18
N ALA A 173 -32.77 9.36 -34.75
CA ALA A 173 -32.55 9.80 -33.36
C ALA A 173 -33.37 8.94 -32.38
N GLN A 174 -34.64 8.65 -32.68
CA GLN A 174 -35.47 7.75 -31.87
C GLN A 174 -34.85 6.35 -31.76
N SER A 175 -34.33 5.79 -32.86
CA SER A 175 -33.64 4.50 -32.85
C SER A 175 -32.36 4.52 -32.02
N ARG A 176 -31.54 5.58 -32.11
CA ARG A 176 -30.34 5.70 -31.25
C ARG A 176 -30.69 5.72 -29.77
N VAL A 177 -31.75 6.44 -29.40
CA VAL A 177 -32.23 6.53 -28.01
C VAL A 177 -32.76 5.17 -27.52
N LYS A 178 -33.51 4.43 -28.35
CA LYS A 178 -33.95 3.08 -27.99
C LYS A 178 -32.76 2.14 -27.74
N LEU A 179 -31.69 2.27 -28.52
CA LEU A 179 -30.47 1.49 -28.33
C LEU A 179 -29.66 1.92 -27.09
N LEU A 180 -29.87 3.10 -26.49
CA LEU A 180 -29.17 3.48 -25.26
C LEU A 180 -29.58 2.63 -24.05
N ALA A 181 -30.79 2.09 -24.05
CA ALA A 181 -31.39 1.46 -22.87
C ALA A 181 -30.84 0.05 -22.54
N ALA A 182 -30.09 -0.57 -23.45
CA ALA A 182 -29.63 -1.94 -23.26
C ALA A 182 -28.24 -2.18 -23.88
N CYS A 183 -27.72 -3.36 -23.59
CA CYS A 183 -26.37 -3.80 -23.91
C CYS A 183 -26.31 -4.99 -24.88
N SER A 184 -27.46 -5.58 -25.18
CA SER A 184 -27.60 -6.71 -26.08
C SER A 184 -29.05 -6.81 -26.51
N TRP A 185 -29.26 -7.27 -27.74
CA TRP A 185 -30.58 -7.54 -28.31
C TRP A 185 -30.51 -8.78 -29.17
N GLU A 186 -31.57 -9.59 -29.13
CA GLU A 186 -31.75 -10.64 -30.14
C GLU A 186 -31.94 -10.02 -31.54
N SER A 187 -31.52 -10.71 -32.60
CA SER A 187 -31.53 -10.13 -33.95
C SER A 187 -32.90 -9.58 -34.39
N PRO A 188 -34.04 -10.27 -34.14
CA PRO A 188 -35.37 -9.72 -34.46
C PRO A 188 -35.71 -8.47 -33.63
N GLN A 189 -35.27 -8.43 -32.37
CA GLN A 189 -35.47 -7.29 -31.49
C GLN A 189 -34.69 -6.08 -32.01
N LEU A 190 -33.39 -6.25 -32.31
CA LEU A 190 -32.59 -5.19 -32.90
C LEU A 190 -33.20 -4.66 -34.20
N ALA A 191 -33.63 -5.54 -35.11
CA ALA A 191 -34.27 -5.15 -36.37
C ALA A 191 -35.51 -4.28 -36.16
N SER A 192 -36.32 -4.57 -35.12
CA SER A 192 -37.50 -3.76 -34.77
C SER A 192 -37.19 -2.39 -34.17
N LEU A 193 -35.97 -2.17 -33.68
CA LEU A 193 -35.53 -0.88 -33.13
C LEU A 193 -35.00 0.06 -34.22
N LEU A 194 -34.69 -0.45 -35.40
CA LEU A 194 -34.15 0.32 -36.53
C LEU A 194 -35.25 0.92 -37.40
N PRO A 195 -35.00 2.07 -38.05
CA PRO A 195 -36.00 2.71 -38.90
C PRO A 195 -36.10 2.00 -40.27
N THR A 196 -37.32 1.74 -40.74
CA THR A 196 -37.58 0.99 -41.98
C THR A 196 -37.87 1.86 -43.21
N ASN A 197 -38.26 3.12 -43.02
CA ASN A 197 -38.73 4.02 -44.09
C ASN A 197 -37.73 5.11 -44.48
N LEU A 198 -36.46 4.75 -44.68
CA LEU A 198 -35.41 5.70 -45.09
C LEU A 198 -35.25 5.72 -46.62
N GLN A 199 -35.37 6.90 -47.21
CA GLN A 199 -35.29 7.11 -48.66
C GLN A 199 -33.89 7.55 -49.09
N THR A 200 -33.24 8.43 -48.31
CA THR A 200 -31.93 8.97 -48.69
C THR A 200 -30.79 7.96 -48.51
N PRO A 201 -29.76 7.99 -49.38
CA PRO A 201 -28.55 7.17 -49.18
C PRO A 201 -27.86 7.47 -47.84
N LEU A 202 -27.84 8.74 -47.42
CA LEU A 202 -27.23 9.16 -46.17
C LEU A 202 -27.99 8.63 -44.95
N GLY A 203 -29.33 8.72 -44.96
CA GLY A 203 -30.17 8.15 -43.92
C GLY A 203 -29.97 6.64 -43.77
N LYS A 204 -29.92 5.92 -44.90
CA LYS A 204 -29.59 4.48 -44.91
C LYS A 204 -28.22 4.20 -44.30
N GLY A 205 -27.20 5.03 -44.59
CA GLY A 205 -25.88 4.93 -43.98
C GLY A 205 -25.90 5.07 -42.45
N PHE A 206 -26.68 6.02 -41.91
CA PHE A 206 -26.86 6.15 -40.46
C PHE A 206 -27.61 4.96 -39.84
N ALA A 207 -28.60 4.39 -40.53
CA ALA A 207 -29.26 3.17 -40.06
C ALA A 207 -28.33 1.96 -40.07
N THR A 208 -27.48 1.81 -41.09
CA THR A 208 -26.44 0.78 -41.13
C THR A 208 -25.47 0.94 -39.95
N TYR A 209 -25.10 2.17 -39.59
CA TYR A 209 -24.29 2.42 -38.39
C TYR A 209 -25.01 1.95 -37.11
N LEU A 210 -26.29 2.28 -36.94
CA LEU A 210 -27.06 1.86 -35.75
C LEU A 210 -27.20 0.33 -35.67
N GLN A 211 -27.40 -0.33 -36.81
CA GLN A 211 -27.41 -1.80 -36.89
C GLN A 211 -26.07 -2.37 -36.43
N ALA A 212 -24.97 -1.90 -37.03
CA ALA A 212 -23.63 -2.37 -36.72
C ALA A 212 -23.26 -2.14 -35.25
N ALA A 213 -23.63 -0.99 -34.68
CA ALA A 213 -23.44 -0.70 -33.26
C ALA A 213 -24.26 -1.64 -32.35
N GLY A 214 -25.52 -1.91 -32.72
CA GLY A 214 -26.37 -2.87 -32.00
C GLY A 214 -25.80 -4.29 -32.02
N ASP A 215 -25.28 -4.73 -33.16
CA ASP A 215 -24.60 -6.03 -33.30
C ASP A 215 -23.29 -6.08 -32.50
N PHE A 216 -22.50 -5.00 -32.52
CA PHE A 216 -21.28 -4.87 -31.72
C PHE A 216 -21.58 -5.02 -30.22
N TYR A 217 -22.57 -4.30 -29.70
CA TYR A 217 -22.98 -4.42 -28.29
C TYR A 217 -23.51 -5.81 -27.97
N SER A 218 -24.27 -6.42 -28.88
CA SER A 218 -24.79 -7.78 -28.69
C SER A 218 -23.74 -8.89 -28.81
N GLY A 219 -22.49 -8.56 -29.19
CA GLY A 219 -21.41 -9.55 -29.35
C GLY A 219 -21.44 -10.29 -30.69
N ARG A 220 -22.23 -9.82 -31.67
CA ARG A 220 -22.29 -10.35 -33.04
C ARG A 220 -21.24 -9.66 -33.91
N PHE A 221 -19.97 -9.97 -33.66
CA PHE A 221 -18.84 -9.23 -34.21
C PHE A 221 -18.67 -9.41 -35.74
N SER A 222 -19.05 -10.57 -36.28
CA SER A 222 -19.00 -10.81 -37.73
C SER A 222 -19.96 -9.89 -38.48
N GLU A 223 -21.21 -9.82 -38.02
CA GLU A 223 -22.26 -8.97 -38.56
C GLU A 223 -21.94 -7.48 -38.40
N ALA A 224 -21.48 -7.09 -37.20
CA ALA A 224 -21.08 -5.72 -36.93
C ALA A 224 -19.93 -5.26 -37.86
N GLY A 225 -18.89 -6.08 -38.00
CA GLY A 225 -17.74 -5.78 -38.86
C GLY A 225 -18.14 -5.68 -40.34
N ALA A 226 -18.95 -6.62 -40.83
CA ALA A 226 -19.46 -6.57 -42.19
C ALA A 226 -20.25 -5.29 -42.47
N ALA A 227 -21.14 -4.88 -41.55
CA ALA A 227 -21.94 -3.67 -41.69
C ALA A 227 -21.11 -2.39 -41.62
N PHE A 228 -20.19 -2.25 -40.65
CA PHE A 228 -19.28 -1.10 -40.57
C PHE A 228 -18.40 -0.98 -41.82
N ALA A 229 -17.90 -2.09 -42.38
CA ALA A 229 -17.09 -2.08 -43.60
C ALA A 229 -17.81 -1.45 -44.82
N THR A 230 -19.14 -1.54 -44.88
CA THR A 230 -19.92 -0.91 -45.98
C THR A 230 -19.92 0.62 -45.92
N LEU A 231 -19.60 1.23 -44.78
CA LEU A 231 -19.63 2.67 -44.56
C LEU A 231 -18.31 3.37 -44.94
N LYS A 232 -17.29 2.62 -45.36
CA LYS A 232 -15.95 3.14 -45.70
C LYS A 232 -15.96 4.22 -46.80
N ASP A 233 -16.95 4.16 -47.70
CA ASP A 233 -17.13 5.08 -48.83
C ASP A 233 -18.28 6.07 -48.59
N SER A 234 -18.75 6.20 -47.33
CA SER A 234 -19.82 7.14 -46.98
C SER A 234 -19.44 8.58 -47.32
N PRO A 235 -20.36 9.38 -47.90
CA PRO A 235 -20.11 10.81 -48.16
C PRO A 235 -20.08 11.64 -46.87
N ASN A 236 -20.60 11.12 -45.75
CA ASN A 236 -20.49 11.76 -44.45
C ASN A 236 -19.17 11.38 -43.78
N THR A 237 -18.35 12.38 -43.49
CA THR A 237 -16.99 12.21 -42.95
C THR A 237 -16.98 11.51 -41.59
N TRP A 238 -17.96 11.80 -40.73
CA TRP A 238 -18.09 11.16 -39.43
C TRP A 238 -18.42 9.66 -39.55
N LEU A 239 -19.37 9.28 -40.40
CA LEU A 239 -19.71 7.87 -40.65
C LEU A 239 -18.50 7.11 -41.18
N LYS A 240 -17.77 7.72 -42.11
CA LYS A 240 -16.57 7.12 -42.71
C LYS A 240 -15.47 6.87 -41.66
N GLU A 241 -15.14 7.89 -40.88
CA GLU A 241 -14.11 7.80 -39.83
C GLU A 241 -14.52 6.82 -38.72
N THR A 242 -15.75 6.96 -38.21
CA THR A 242 -16.25 6.16 -37.09
C THR A 242 -16.36 4.69 -37.47
N ALA A 243 -16.80 4.38 -38.70
CA ALA A 243 -16.87 3.00 -39.15
C ALA A 243 -15.49 2.34 -39.30
N LEU A 244 -14.46 3.09 -39.75
CA LEU A 244 -13.09 2.58 -39.79
C LEU A 244 -12.59 2.24 -38.38
N TYR A 245 -12.79 3.14 -37.42
CA TYR A 245 -12.44 2.90 -36.02
C TYR A 245 -13.21 1.72 -35.40
N MET A 246 -14.53 1.67 -35.61
CA MET A 246 -15.39 0.63 -35.05
C MET A 246 -15.14 -0.75 -35.67
N ASN A 247 -14.69 -0.84 -36.92
CA ASN A 247 -14.22 -2.10 -37.51
C ASN A 247 -13.05 -2.68 -36.72
N ALA A 248 -12.01 -1.88 -36.45
CA ALA A 248 -10.86 -2.32 -35.66
C ALA A 248 -11.25 -2.72 -34.23
N ARG A 249 -12.13 -1.93 -33.60
CA ARG A 249 -12.66 -2.24 -32.25
C ARG A 249 -13.53 -3.51 -32.23
N THR A 250 -14.28 -3.78 -33.29
CA THR A 250 -15.06 -5.01 -33.45
C THR A 250 -14.14 -6.22 -33.56
N ALA A 251 -13.09 -6.14 -34.37
CA ALA A 251 -12.08 -7.18 -34.48
C ALA A 251 -11.41 -7.46 -33.11
N LEU A 252 -11.01 -6.43 -32.36
CA LEU A 252 -10.42 -6.61 -31.03
C LEU A 252 -11.37 -7.34 -30.06
N ASN A 253 -12.66 -6.99 -30.07
CA ASN A 253 -13.63 -7.66 -29.21
C ASN A 253 -13.90 -9.11 -29.62
N SER A 254 -13.89 -9.39 -30.92
CA SER A 254 -13.94 -10.76 -31.45
C SER A 254 -12.72 -11.58 -31.03
N ALA A 255 -11.52 -11.00 -31.13
CA ALA A 255 -10.28 -11.69 -30.82
C ALA A 255 -10.19 -12.15 -29.36
N GLN A 256 -10.79 -11.39 -28.43
CA GLN A 256 -10.72 -11.63 -26.99
C GLN A 256 -11.95 -12.34 -26.41
N GLN A 257 -12.91 -12.76 -27.23
CA GLN A 257 -14.21 -13.28 -26.76
C GLN A 257 -14.08 -14.44 -25.76
N ASN A 258 -13.03 -15.26 -25.90
CA ASN A 258 -12.75 -16.41 -25.04
C ASN A 258 -11.48 -16.25 -24.19
N ALA A 259 -10.92 -15.03 -24.12
CA ALA A 259 -9.62 -14.78 -23.52
C ALA A 259 -9.67 -14.52 -21.99
N PHE A 260 -10.85 -14.64 -21.37
CA PHE A 260 -11.06 -14.39 -19.95
C PHE A 260 -11.90 -15.51 -19.34
N ASP A 261 -11.50 -15.99 -18.17
CA ASP A 261 -12.24 -17.01 -17.42
C ASP A 261 -13.44 -16.43 -16.63
N GLU A 262 -14.12 -17.28 -15.86
CA GLU A 262 -15.29 -16.89 -15.05
C GLU A 262 -14.98 -15.86 -13.95
N TYR A 263 -13.71 -15.70 -13.59
CA TYR A 263 -13.22 -14.71 -12.62
C TYR A 263 -12.63 -13.46 -13.29
N GLY A 264 -12.65 -13.39 -14.63
CA GLY A 264 -12.08 -12.29 -15.39
C GLY A 264 -10.55 -12.33 -15.50
N MET A 265 -9.93 -13.46 -15.16
CA MET A 265 -8.49 -13.64 -15.32
C MET A 265 -8.15 -13.94 -16.78
N PRO A 266 -7.08 -13.33 -17.33
CA PRO A 266 -6.72 -13.49 -18.73
C PRO A 266 -6.11 -14.88 -19.01
N ALA A 267 -6.62 -15.57 -20.02
CA ALA A 267 -6.04 -16.76 -20.63
C ALA A 267 -5.58 -16.41 -22.05
N LEU A 268 -4.35 -15.90 -22.17
CA LEU A 268 -3.80 -15.33 -23.42
C LEU A 268 -3.71 -16.35 -24.56
N GLU A 269 -3.61 -17.63 -24.23
CA GLU A 269 -3.66 -18.77 -25.14
C GLU A 269 -5.00 -18.94 -25.86
N HIS A 270 -6.09 -18.36 -25.33
CA HIS A 270 -7.42 -18.40 -25.93
C HIS A 270 -7.74 -17.18 -26.81
N VAL A 271 -6.79 -16.26 -26.96
CA VAL A 271 -6.91 -15.12 -27.87
C VAL A 271 -6.79 -15.60 -29.32
N ASP A 272 -7.75 -15.24 -30.18
CA ASP A 272 -7.62 -15.45 -31.62
C ASP A 272 -6.59 -14.47 -32.20
N LYS A 273 -5.37 -14.97 -32.40
CA LYS A 273 -4.23 -14.19 -32.90
C LYS A 273 -4.43 -13.65 -34.32
N SER A 274 -5.16 -14.36 -35.18
CA SER A 274 -5.44 -13.88 -36.54
C SER A 274 -6.36 -12.67 -36.49
N THR A 275 -7.43 -12.76 -35.73
CA THR A 275 -8.38 -11.65 -35.56
C THR A 275 -7.74 -10.49 -34.78
N LEU A 276 -6.84 -10.77 -33.84
CA LEU A 276 -6.08 -9.74 -33.13
C LEU A 276 -5.16 -8.94 -34.08
N GLN A 277 -4.46 -9.60 -35.00
CA GLN A 277 -3.65 -8.93 -36.03
C GLN A 277 -4.51 -8.06 -36.96
N GLN A 278 -5.74 -8.48 -37.28
CA GLN A 278 -6.68 -7.64 -38.02
C GLN A 278 -7.07 -6.39 -37.24
N ALA A 279 -7.24 -6.51 -35.91
CA ALA A 279 -7.50 -5.37 -35.05
C ALA A 279 -6.31 -4.39 -35.01
N GLU A 280 -5.08 -4.91 -34.86
CA GLU A 280 -3.84 -4.12 -34.92
C GLU A 280 -3.75 -3.32 -36.23
N ALA A 281 -3.82 -4.01 -37.37
CA ALA A 281 -3.77 -3.39 -38.69
C ALA A 281 -4.91 -2.38 -38.90
N GLY A 282 -6.09 -2.65 -38.35
CA GLY A 282 -7.23 -1.73 -38.40
C GLY A 282 -6.98 -0.43 -37.62
N PHE A 283 -6.43 -0.52 -36.40
CA PHE A 283 -6.08 0.67 -35.62
C PHE A 283 -4.91 1.45 -36.23
N ASP A 284 -3.91 0.77 -36.76
CA ASP A 284 -2.81 1.41 -37.49
C ASP A 284 -3.31 2.14 -38.73
N SER A 285 -4.17 1.50 -39.53
CA SER A 285 -4.80 2.13 -40.69
C SER A 285 -5.64 3.34 -40.30
N TYR A 286 -6.36 3.27 -39.16
CA TYR A 286 -7.10 4.41 -38.62
C TYR A 286 -6.15 5.56 -38.26
N LEU A 287 -5.08 5.30 -37.50
CA LEU A 287 -4.13 6.32 -37.07
C LEU A 287 -3.32 6.92 -38.23
N GLN A 288 -3.07 6.16 -39.30
CA GLN A 288 -2.45 6.66 -40.52
C GLN A 288 -3.41 7.59 -41.32
N THR A 289 -4.69 7.22 -41.38
CA THR A 289 -5.70 7.99 -42.13
C THR A 289 -6.16 9.23 -41.36
N TYR A 290 -6.29 9.10 -40.04
CA TYR A 290 -6.83 10.10 -39.13
C TYR A 290 -5.89 10.30 -37.92
N PRO A 291 -4.67 10.83 -38.11
CA PRO A 291 -3.69 10.99 -37.03
C PRO A 291 -4.13 11.95 -35.92
N GLN A 292 -5.10 12.82 -36.21
CA GLN A 292 -5.76 13.74 -35.28
C GLN A 292 -7.29 13.53 -35.28
N GLY A 293 -7.75 12.35 -35.68
CA GLY A 293 -9.16 11.98 -35.69
C GLY A 293 -9.76 11.90 -34.28
N ALA A 294 -11.08 11.89 -34.22
CA ALA A 294 -11.86 11.90 -32.98
C ALA A 294 -11.56 10.71 -32.05
N TYR A 295 -11.09 9.60 -32.60
CA TYR A 295 -10.79 8.36 -31.87
C TYR A 295 -9.29 8.09 -31.73
N SER A 296 -8.41 9.03 -32.08
CA SER A 296 -6.95 8.82 -32.09
C SER A 296 -6.39 8.40 -30.72
N ALA A 297 -6.80 9.09 -29.65
CA ALA A 297 -6.39 8.73 -28.29
C ALA A 297 -6.90 7.32 -27.93
N SER A 298 -8.16 7.02 -28.25
CA SER A 298 -8.77 5.72 -27.97
C SER A 298 -8.12 4.58 -28.75
N ALA A 299 -7.81 4.78 -30.03
CA ALA A 299 -7.12 3.80 -30.87
C ALA A 299 -5.72 3.46 -30.32
N LYS A 300 -4.94 4.46 -29.90
CA LYS A 300 -3.67 4.23 -29.19
C LYS A 300 -3.86 3.52 -27.85
N GLY A 301 -4.95 3.84 -27.15
CA GLY A 301 -5.45 3.11 -25.99
C GLY A 301 -5.63 1.63 -26.23
N LEU A 302 -6.32 1.29 -27.31
CA LEU A 302 -6.68 -0.08 -27.66
C LEU A 302 -5.50 -0.85 -28.26
N LEU A 303 -4.53 -0.19 -28.90
CA LEU A 303 -3.28 -0.82 -29.33
C LEU A 303 -2.49 -1.40 -28.15
N ARG A 304 -2.47 -0.73 -26.98
CA ARG A 304 -1.91 -1.35 -25.77
C ARG A 304 -2.58 -2.67 -25.41
N ARG A 305 -3.92 -2.70 -25.45
CA ARG A 305 -4.68 -3.91 -25.18
C ARG A 305 -4.39 -4.99 -26.22
N VAL A 306 -4.22 -4.61 -27.49
CA VAL A 306 -3.80 -5.51 -28.56
C VAL A 306 -2.44 -6.14 -28.24
N HIS A 307 -1.41 -5.34 -27.94
CA HIS A 307 -0.07 -5.85 -27.66
C HIS A 307 0.01 -6.66 -26.35
N TRP A 308 -0.79 -6.31 -25.35
CA TRP A 308 -0.95 -7.12 -24.13
C TRP A 308 -1.56 -8.50 -24.43
N LEU A 309 -2.68 -8.54 -25.18
CA LEU A 309 -3.32 -9.80 -25.58
C LEU A 309 -2.45 -10.62 -26.55
N ASP A 310 -1.61 -9.96 -27.33
CA ASP A 310 -0.66 -10.63 -28.21
C ASP A 310 0.46 -11.34 -27.41
N GLY A 311 0.73 -10.88 -26.18
CA GLY A 311 1.87 -11.35 -25.39
C GLY A 311 3.19 -10.74 -25.88
N ASN A 312 3.15 -9.52 -26.42
CA ASN A 312 4.30 -8.83 -27.01
C ASN A 312 4.79 -7.70 -26.08
N PRO A 313 5.71 -8.00 -25.14
CA PRO A 313 6.15 -7.03 -24.14
C PRO A 313 6.92 -5.85 -24.76
N ASP A 314 7.64 -6.05 -25.87
CA ASP A 314 8.37 -4.98 -26.54
C ASP A 314 7.44 -3.92 -27.13
N LYS A 315 6.43 -4.34 -27.91
CA LYS A 315 5.43 -3.41 -28.46
C LYS A 315 4.62 -2.72 -27.36
N LEU A 316 4.21 -3.47 -26.34
CA LEU A 316 3.49 -2.91 -25.20
C LEU A 316 4.34 -1.89 -24.42
N ALA A 317 5.62 -2.18 -24.20
CA ALA A 317 6.55 -1.25 -23.58
C ALA A 317 6.74 0.03 -24.41
N ALA A 318 6.80 -0.10 -25.74
CA ALA A 318 6.90 1.04 -26.65
C ALA A 318 5.65 1.94 -26.56
N ASP A 319 4.44 1.36 -26.48
CA ASP A 319 3.20 2.12 -26.35
C ASP A 319 3.12 2.92 -25.04
N TYR A 320 3.51 2.29 -23.91
CA TYR A 320 3.55 2.98 -22.62
C TYR A 320 4.58 4.09 -22.62
N ALA A 321 5.81 3.84 -23.10
CA ALA A 321 6.83 4.85 -23.16
C ALA A 321 6.47 6.01 -24.08
N TRP A 322 5.85 5.77 -25.23
CA TRP A 322 5.37 6.84 -26.09
C TRP A 322 4.35 7.73 -25.35
N GLN A 323 3.39 7.13 -24.65
CA GLN A 323 2.39 7.90 -23.89
C GLN A 323 2.93 8.65 -22.69
N MET A 324 3.93 8.07 -22.02
CA MET A 324 4.55 8.66 -20.85
C MET A 324 5.62 9.69 -21.20
N THR A 325 6.23 9.66 -22.37
CA THR A 325 7.40 10.53 -22.66
C THR A 325 7.21 11.47 -23.85
N GLN A 326 6.26 11.18 -24.75
CA GLN A 326 6.09 11.94 -25.99
C GLN A 326 4.68 12.51 -26.17
N ALA A 327 3.65 11.81 -25.71
CA ALA A 327 2.28 12.26 -25.86
C ALA A 327 1.97 13.53 -25.04
N LYS A 328 1.08 14.36 -25.57
CA LYS A 328 0.39 15.41 -24.80
C LYS A 328 -0.85 14.87 -24.11
N ASP A 329 -1.42 15.62 -23.17
CA ASP A 329 -2.64 15.21 -22.44
C ASP A 329 -3.80 14.90 -23.40
N GLU A 330 -4.04 15.74 -24.41
CA GLU A 330 -5.12 15.51 -25.40
C GLU A 330 -4.92 14.24 -26.24
N GLN A 331 -3.68 13.71 -26.28
CA GLN A 331 -3.32 12.54 -27.08
C GLN A 331 -3.35 11.24 -26.26
N ARG A 332 -3.54 11.33 -24.94
CA ARG A 332 -3.63 10.18 -24.04
C ARG A 332 -5.09 9.79 -23.82
N ASN A 333 -5.35 8.49 -23.76
CA ASN A 333 -6.66 7.97 -23.37
C ASN A 333 -6.83 7.80 -21.85
N LEU A 334 -5.75 7.94 -21.09
CA LEU A 334 -5.68 7.76 -19.64
C LEU A 334 -4.81 8.85 -19.01
N SER A 335 -5.02 9.13 -17.73
CA SER A 335 -4.10 9.97 -16.98
C SER A 335 -2.74 9.30 -16.83
N LEU A 336 -1.68 10.07 -16.56
CA LEU A 336 -0.36 9.50 -16.28
C LEU A 336 -0.38 8.58 -15.04
N ASN A 337 -1.21 8.87 -14.04
CA ASN A 337 -1.37 8.02 -12.87
C ASN A 337 -1.97 6.66 -13.25
N ASP A 338 -3.04 6.65 -14.05
CA ASP A 338 -3.67 5.40 -14.49
C ASP A 338 -2.74 4.58 -15.40
N LEU A 339 -1.93 5.25 -16.23
CA LEU A 339 -0.92 4.58 -17.05
C LEU A 339 0.17 3.92 -16.19
N VAL A 340 0.55 4.52 -15.05
CA VAL A 340 1.49 3.91 -14.09
C VAL A 340 0.89 2.66 -13.45
N GLU A 341 -0.39 2.68 -13.08
CA GLU A 341 -1.07 1.48 -12.55
C GLU A 341 -1.25 0.39 -13.62
N GLU A 342 -1.61 0.79 -14.84
CA GLU A 342 -1.83 -0.14 -15.95
C GLU A 342 -0.51 -0.83 -16.34
N VAL A 343 0.59 -0.08 -16.50
CA VAL A 343 1.90 -0.68 -16.89
C VAL A 343 2.44 -1.60 -15.81
N ASP A 344 2.19 -1.31 -14.53
CA ASP A 344 2.62 -2.17 -13.44
C ASP A 344 1.99 -3.56 -13.54
N THR A 345 0.66 -3.60 -13.63
CA THR A 345 -0.12 -4.84 -13.64
C THR A 345 -0.07 -5.59 -14.98
N LYS A 346 0.04 -4.87 -16.12
CA LYS A 346 -0.03 -5.46 -17.47
C LYS A 346 1.33 -5.76 -18.09
N LEU A 347 2.40 -5.12 -17.61
CA LEU A 347 3.75 -5.32 -18.14
C LEU A 347 4.75 -5.64 -17.03
N LEU A 348 5.00 -4.75 -16.06
CA LEU A 348 6.14 -4.86 -15.15
C LEU A 348 6.07 -6.13 -14.27
N MET A 349 4.92 -6.40 -13.65
CA MET A 349 4.74 -7.54 -12.74
C MET A 349 4.72 -8.90 -13.45
N VAL A 350 4.29 -8.95 -14.72
CA VAL A 350 4.07 -10.19 -15.47
C VAL A 350 5.19 -10.51 -16.47
N ASN A 351 5.93 -9.50 -16.92
CA ASN A 351 7.00 -9.67 -17.88
C ASN A 351 8.23 -10.34 -17.25
N ARG A 352 8.90 -11.19 -18.04
CA ARG A 352 10.12 -11.93 -17.67
C ARG A 352 11.23 -11.80 -18.71
N ASN A 353 11.02 -11.03 -19.78
CA ASN A 353 11.96 -10.85 -20.87
C ASN A 353 12.37 -9.38 -20.99
N PRO A 354 13.64 -9.05 -21.31
CA PRO A 354 14.06 -7.67 -21.49
C PRO A 354 13.29 -7.00 -22.62
N VAL A 355 12.91 -5.73 -22.42
CA VAL A 355 12.26 -4.88 -23.43
C VAL A 355 13.24 -3.86 -24.00
N SER A 356 12.97 -3.36 -25.20
CA SER A 356 13.82 -2.40 -25.91
C SER A 356 13.65 -0.93 -25.46
N THR A 357 12.81 -0.70 -24.45
CA THR A 357 12.46 0.63 -23.93
C THR A 357 13.24 0.92 -22.64
N PRO A 358 14.19 1.88 -22.61
CA PRO A 358 15.09 2.10 -21.47
C PRO A 358 14.38 2.36 -20.14
N LEU A 359 13.32 3.17 -20.16
CA LEU A 359 12.54 3.54 -18.97
C LEU A 359 11.97 2.30 -18.27
N LEU A 360 11.35 1.41 -19.03
CA LEU A 360 10.67 0.23 -18.49
C LEU A 360 11.65 -0.92 -18.24
N LEU A 361 12.68 -1.05 -19.09
CA LEU A 361 13.76 -1.99 -18.87
C LEU A 361 14.47 -1.75 -17.54
N ALA A 362 14.79 -0.49 -17.20
CA ALA A 362 15.43 -0.15 -15.93
C ALA A 362 14.58 -0.56 -14.70
N VAL A 363 13.25 -0.41 -14.77
CA VAL A 363 12.36 -0.84 -13.68
C VAL A 363 12.33 -2.37 -13.58
N ASN A 364 12.19 -3.06 -14.72
CA ASN A 364 12.28 -4.53 -14.76
C ASN A 364 13.62 -5.05 -14.23
N ASP A 365 14.76 -4.45 -14.62
CA ASP A 365 16.08 -4.85 -14.14
C ASP A 365 16.20 -4.72 -12.62
N LEU A 366 15.73 -3.61 -12.03
CA LEU A 366 15.69 -3.44 -10.58
C LEU A 366 14.82 -4.51 -9.91
N MET A 367 13.66 -4.86 -10.49
CA MET A 367 12.82 -5.93 -9.98
C MET A 367 13.52 -7.30 -10.06
N TRP A 368 14.22 -7.57 -11.15
CA TRP A 368 14.94 -8.84 -11.36
C TRP A 368 16.24 -8.95 -10.56
N MET A 369 16.72 -7.86 -9.96
CA MET A 369 17.81 -7.89 -8.97
C MET A 369 17.36 -8.38 -7.58
N ARG A 370 16.05 -8.51 -7.32
CA ARG A 370 15.54 -8.99 -6.02
C ARG A 370 16.01 -10.42 -5.73
N GLU A 371 16.23 -10.74 -4.46
CA GLU A 371 16.79 -12.03 -4.03
C GLU A 371 15.89 -13.22 -4.42
N HIS A 372 14.57 -13.03 -4.34
CA HIS A 372 13.54 -14.03 -4.69
C HIS A 372 12.83 -13.74 -6.03
N ALA A 373 13.43 -12.97 -6.93
CA ALA A 373 12.83 -12.75 -8.25
C ALA A 373 12.79 -14.04 -9.07
N GLU A 374 11.68 -14.27 -9.77
CA GLU A 374 11.63 -15.23 -10.87
C GLU A 374 12.43 -14.69 -12.06
N GLY A 375 13.35 -15.49 -12.61
CA GLY A 375 14.18 -15.04 -13.73
C GLY A 375 15.18 -13.94 -13.34
N ARG A 376 15.93 -14.17 -12.26
CA ARG A 376 16.94 -13.22 -11.75
C ARG A 376 17.87 -12.71 -12.84
N LEU A 377 18.13 -11.40 -12.82
CA LEU A 377 19.04 -10.74 -13.74
C LEU A 377 20.47 -11.28 -13.55
N THR A 378 21.19 -11.50 -14.65
CA THR A 378 22.63 -11.83 -14.63
C THR A 378 23.46 -10.63 -15.03
N ARG A 379 24.73 -10.62 -14.62
CA ARG A 379 25.68 -9.56 -14.96
C ARG A 379 25.89 -9.48 -16.48
N GLU A 380 25.99 -10.62 -17.15
CA GLU A 380 26.17 -10.71 -18.60
C GLU A 380 24.95 -10.14 -19.34
N ALA A 381 23.74 -10.46 -18.88
CA ALA A 381 22.51 -9.93 -19.47
C ALA A 381 22.43 -8.40 -19.32
N LEU A 382 22.70 -7.88 -18.12
CA LEU A 382 22.72 -6.43 -17.87
C LEU A 382 23.77 -5.71 -18.73
N GLN A 383 24.94 -6.32 -18.95
CA GLN A 383 25.96 -5.75 -19.83
C GLN A 383 25.53 -5.71 -21.30
N GLN A 384 24.81 -6.73 -21.78
CA GLN A 384 24.31 -6.80 -23.16
C GLN A 384 23.26 -5.71 -23.46
N GLN A 385 22.56 -5.21 -22.44
CA GLN A 385 21.55 -4.15 -22.58
C GLN A 385 22.15 -2.75 -22.83
N LYS A 386 23.48 -2.58 -22.80
CA LYS A 386 24.14 -1.26 -22.92
C LYS A 386 23.66 -0.44 -24.13
N ALA A 387 23.40 -1.07 -25.27
CA ALA A 387 22.94 -0.39 -26.48
C ALA A 387 21.54 0.23 -26.32
N VAL A 388 20.66 -0.38 -25.52
CA VAL A 388 19.31 0.15 -25.22
C VAL A 388 19.44 1.49 -24.50
N PHE A 389 20.36 1.59 -23.55
CA PHE A 389 20.61 2.79 -22.76
C PHE A 389 21.52 3.83 -23.42
N ALA A 390 21.77 3.77 -24.73
CA ALA A 390 22.72 4.68 -25.41
C ALA A 390 22.37 6.17 -25.23
N ALA A 391 21.08 6.50 -25.12
CA ALA A 391 20.62 7.87 -24.84
C ALA A 391 20.63 8.24 -23.34
N GLN A 392 20.78 7.27 -22.45
CA GLN A 392 20.77 7.43 -20.99
C GLN A 392 21.90 6.59 -20.33
N PRO A 393 23.17 6.81 -20.69
CA PRO A 393 24.28 5.96 -20.22
C PRO A 393 24.43 5.97 -18.70
N ALA A 394 24.15 7.10 -18.04
CA ALA A 394 24.21 7.23 -16.58
C ALA A 394 23.21 6.32 -15.84
N LEU A 395 22.07 5.99 -16.48
CA LEU A 395 21.10 5.04 -15.93
C LEU A 395 21.63 3.59 -16.01
N HIS A 396 22.32 3.24 -17.11
CA HIS A 396 22.98 1.93 -17.23
C HIS A 396 24.11 1.76 -16.21
N ASP A 397 24.96 2.79 -16.05
CA ASP A 397 26.02 2.79 -15.04
C ASP A 397 25.45 2.64 -13.62
N TYR A 398 24.32 3.30 -13.34
CA TYR A 398 23.59 3.13 -12.09
C TYR A 398 23.11 1.69 -11.89
N LEU A 399 22.50 1.06 -12.91
CA LEU A 399 22.03 -0.32 -12.82
C LEU A 399 23.19 -1.30 -12.59
N LEU A 400 24.34 -1.09 -13.25
CA LEU A 400 25.55 -1.89 -13.02
C LEU A 400 26.08 -1.74 -11.58
N ALA A 401 26.03 -0.53 -11.03
CA ALA A 401 26.41 -0.27 -9.64
C ALA A 401 25.42 -0.91 -8.65
N ALA A 402 24.12 -0.82 -8.94
CA ALA A 402 23.06 -1.43 -8.12
C ALA A 402 23.22 -2.95 -8.12
N PHE A 403 23.47 -3.56 -9.28
CA PHE A 403 23.78 -4.98 -9.39
C PHE A 403 25.00 -5.36 -8.54
N ALA A 404 26.08 -4.58 -8.62
CA ALA A 404 27.29 -4.81 -7.83
C ALA A 404 27.01 -4.79 -6.33
N LEU A 405 26.19 -3.85 -5.83
CA LEU A 405 25.88 -3.75 -4.40
C LEU A 405 24.87 -4.82 -3.93
N TYR A 406 23.74 -4.96 -4.62
CA TYR A 406 22.61 -5.77 -4.16
C TYR A 406 22.75 -7.26 -4.48
N VAL A 407 23.33 -7.59 -5.64
CA VAL A 407 23.44 -8.96 -6.13
C VAL A 407 24.82 -9.53 -5.82
N ASP A 408 25.89 -8.85 -6.23
CA ASP A 408 27.27 -9.34 -6.06
C ASP A 408 27.83 -9.11 -4.65
N ASN A 409 27.18 -8.28 -3.83
CA ASN A 409 27.69 -7.83 -2.53
C ASN A 409 29.10 -7.23 -2.63
N ASN A 410 29.37 -6.49 -3.71
CA ASN A 410 30.66 -5.90 -4.04
C ASN A 410 30.58 -4.36 -4.03
N PRO A 411 30.70 -3.73 -2.85
CA PRO A 411 30.61 -2.28 -2.73
C PRO A 411 31.78 -1.55 -3.43
N ASP A 412 32.97 -2.13 -3.50
CA ASP A 412 34.12 -1.56 -4.24
C ASP A 412 33.81 -1.36 -5.72
N ALA A 413 33.18 -2.37 -6.34
CA ALA A 413 32.77 -2.29 -7.74
C ALA A 413 31.67 -1.23 -7.94
N ALA A 414 30.70 -1.13 -7.00
CA ALA A 414 29.68 -0.10 -7.06
C ALA A 414 30.30 1.31 -6.98
N LEU A 415 31.23 1.55 -6.06
CA LEU A 415 31.90 2.86 -5.89
C LEU A 415 32.71 3.30 -7.11
N LYS A 416 33.25 2.37 -7.89
CA LYS A 416 33.98 2.66 -9.14
C LYS A 416 33.06 3.06 -10.29
N LEU A 417 31.81 2.61 -10.27
CA LEU A 417 30.81 2.89 -11.29
C LEU A 417 30.03 4.18 -11.00
N LEU A 418 29.96 4.59 -9.73
CA LEU A 418 29.17 5.74 -9.29
C LEU A 418 29.97 7.06 -9.35
N PRO A 419 29.32 8.19 -9.67
CA PRO A 419 29.97 9.50 -9.61
C PRO A 419 30.55 9.79 -8.23
N GLY A 420 31.80 10.29 -8.20
CA GLY A 420 32.53 10.55 -6.96
C GLY A 420 31.98 11.73 -6.15
N GLU A 421 31.54 12.77 -6.85
CA GLU A 421 31.01 14.01 -6.27
C GLU A 421 29.53 14.20 -6.66
N PRO A 422 28.71 14.78 -5.77
CA PRO A 422 27.33 15.11 -6.10
C PRO A 422 27.26 16.26 -7.12
N PRO A 423 26.31 16.22 -8.07
CA PRO A 423 26.08 17.34 -8.99
C PRO A 423 25.46 18.55 -8.28
N ALA A 424 25.47 19.70 -8.95
CA ALA A 424 24.87 20.93 -8.41
C ALA A 424 23.33 20.85 -8.30
N ASN A 425 22.68 20.11 -9.21
CA ASN A 425 21.25 19.82 -9.14
C ASN A 425 21.06 18.33 -8.85
N LEU A 426 20.28 18.01 -7.83
CA LEU A 426 20.06 16.66 -7.35
C LEU A 426 18.68 16.16 -7.80
N ASP A 427 18.56 15.77 -9.06
CA ASP A 427 17.40 15.01 -9.55
C ASP A 427 17.37 13.60 -8.91
N TYR A 428 16.33 12.81 -9.13
CA TYR A 428 16.18 11.50 -8.50
C TYR A 428 17.23 10.49 -8.97
N LEU A 429 17.72 10.54 -10.21
CA LEU A 429 18.78 9.66 -10.70
C LEU A 429 20.10 10.01 -10.03
N ALA A 430 20.49 11.28 -10.00
CA ALA A 430 21.67 11.75 -9.27
C ALA A 430 21.56 11.44 -7.77
N PHE A 431 20.39 11.64 -7.18
CA PHE A 431 20.11 11.27 -5.79
C PHE A 431 20.24 9.77 -5.58
N SER A 432 19.76 8.95 -6.51
CA SER A 432 19.87 7.48 -6.46
C SER A 432 21.32 7.03 -6.55
N GLN A 433 22.11 7.65 -7.44
CA GLN A 433 23.54 7.38 -7.56
C GLN A 433 24.29 7.71 -6.25
N GLN A 434 24.05 8.89 -5.67
CA GLN A 434 24.70 9.29 -4.42
C GLN A 434 24.19 8.51 -3.20
N THR A 435 22.91 8.14 -3.17
CA THR A 435 22.36 7.24 -2.16
C THR A 435 23.03 5.87 -2.24
N LEU A 436 23.13 5.29 -3.43
CA LEU A 436 23.80 4.01 -3.63
C LEU A 436 25.29 4.07 -3.26
N ARG A 437 25.95 5.20 -3.53
CA ARG A 437 27.34 5.44 -3.13
C ARG A 437 27.48 5.42 -1.61
N GLY A 438 26.65 6.16 -0.89
CA GLY A 438 26.70 6.15 0.57
C GLY A 438 26.36 4.78 1.16
N LEU A 439 25.40 4.04 0.59
CA LEU A 439 25.14 2.65 0.99
C LEU A 439 26.34 1.73 0.76
N ALA A 440 27.09 1.93 -0.33
CA ALA A 440 28.32 1.19 -0.60
C ALA A 440 29.44 1.54 0.41
N LEU A 441 29.58 2.81 0.80
CA LEU A 441 30.51 3.24 1.87
C LEU A 441 30.15 2.59 3.22
N GLU A 442 28.87 2.58 3.59
CA GLU A 442 28.40 1.89 4.80
C GLU A 442 28.72 0.39 4.74
N ALA A 443 28.51 -0.25 3.58
CA ALA A 443 28.82 -1.67 3.38
C ALA A 443 30.33 -1.99 3.44
N GLN A 444 31.20 -1.00 3.18
CA GLN A 444 32.65 -1.09 3.39
C GLN A 444 33.08 -0.82 4.84
N ASN A 445 32.13 -0.54 5.73
CA ASN A 445 32.38 -0.01 7.08
C ASN A 445 33.10 1.35 7.08
N ASP A 446 32.98 2.14 6.01
CA ASP A 446 33.41 3.54 5.97
C ASP A 446 32.28 4.47 6.46
N GLY A 447 31.96 4.32 7.75
CA GLY A 447 30.96 5.15 8.42
C GLY A 447 31.24 6.66 8.32
N PRO A 448 32.48 7.14 8.55
CA PRO A 448 32.83 8.55 8.40
C PRO A 448 32.66 9.08 6.97
N GLY A 449 33.04 8.31 5.94
CA GLY A 449 32.86 8.68 4.54
C GLY A 449 31.39 8.79 4.17
N ALA A 450 30.57 7.80 4.56
CA ALA A 450 29.12 7.85 4.35
C ALA A 450 28.49 9.06 5.05
N GLN A 451 28.87 9.31 6.32
CA GLN A 451 28.39 10.47 7.09
C GLN A 451 28.71 11.80 6.39
N ALA A 452 29.93 11.96 5.88
CA ALA A 452 30.34 13.16 5.16
C ALA A 452 29.49 13.38 3.90
N LEU A 453 29.23 12.30 3.14
CA LEU A 453 28.37 12.35 1.96
C LEU A 453 26.93 12.75 2.33
N TRP A 454 26.32 12.14 3.35
CA TRP A 454 24.96 12.47 3.79
C TRP A 454 24.83 13.95 4.16
N LEU A 455 25.81 14.49 4.89
CA LEU A 455 25.84 15.90 5.25
C LEU A 455 26.02 16.83 4.03
N GLN A 456 26.83 16.42 3.05
CA GLN A 456 27.05 17.15 1.80
C GLN A 456 25.77 17.23 0.94
N LEU A 457 24.95 16.17 0.93
CA LEU A 457 23.72 16.10 0.14
C LEU A 457 22.55 16.90 0.74
N LEU A 458 22.48 17.07 2.06
CA LEU A 458 21.38 17.78 2.74
C LEU A 458 21.04 19.17 2.17
N PRO A 459 21.99 20.08 1.91
CA PRO A 459 21.68 21.39 1.32
C PRO A 459 21.23 21.31 -0.14
N LEU A 460 21.59 20.23 -0.85
CA LEU A 460 21.26 19.98 -2.27
C LEU A 460 19.89 19.32 -2.45
N ALA A 461 19.34 18.68 -1.42
CA ALA A 461 18.03 18.05 -1.46
C ALA A 461 16.91 19.08 -1.64
N LYS A 462 16.32 19.12 -2.85
CA LYS A 462 15.20 20.01 -3.21
C LYS A 462 13.96 19.27 -3.67
N GLN A 463 14.10 18.02 -4.14
CA GLN A 463 12.97 17.24 -4.57
C GLN A 463 12.21 16.66 -3.37
N PRO A 464 10.89 16.39 -3.51
CA PRO A 464 10.11 15.75 -2.47
C PRO A 464 10.77 14.49 -1.88
N LEU A 465 10.71 14.35 -0.55
CA LEU A 465 11.21 13.20 0.22
C LEU A 465 12.74 12.99 0.25
N GLN A 466 13.54 13.68 -0.58
CA GLN A 466 15.00 13.52 -0.57
C GLN A 466 15.60 13.88 0.79
N ARG A 467 15.14 14.98 1.39
CA ARG A 467 15.65 15.43 2.68
C ARG A 467 15.35 14.41 3.76
N GLU A 468 14.13 13.91 3.82
CA GLU A 468 13.68 12.95 4.83
C GLU A 468 14.39 11.60 4.70
N GLN A 469 14.68 11.16 3.47
CA GLN A 469 15.55 10.01 3.20
C GLN A 469 16.98 10.23 3.74
N LEU A 470 17.55 11.43 3.56
CA LEU A 470 18.89 11.75 4.08
C LEU A 470 18.91 11.85 5.60
N GLU A 471 17.85 12.37 6.22
CA GLU A 471 17.71 12.37 7.68
C GLU A 471 17.66 10.94 8.23
N LEU A 472 16.95 10.02 7.57
CA LEU A 472 16.94 8.60 7.91
C LEU A 472 18.33 7.96 7.73
N ALA A 473 18.99 8.19 6.59
CA ALA A 473 20.34 7.67 6.32
C ALA A 473 21.35 8.11 7.39
N LEU A 474 21.34 9.40 7.72
CA LEU A 474 22.24 9.97 8.72
C LEU A 474 21.92 9.48 10.14
N ALA A 475 20.64 9.30 10.48
CA ALA A 475 20.24 8.73 11.77
C ALA A 475 20.73 7.29 11.93
N MET A 476 20.56 6.46 10.89
CA MET A 476 21.07 5.09 10.87
C MET A 476 22.60 5.05 10.94
N ASN A 477 23.29 5.96 10.25
CA ASN A 477 24.74 6.11 10.35
C ASN A 477 25.18 6.47 11.78
N TYR A 478 24.58 7.49 12.39
CA TYR A 478 24.91 7.90 13.77
C TYR A 478 24.64 6.80 14.79
N GLU A 479 23.53 6.07 14.67
CA GLU A 479 23.23 4.93 15.52
C GLU A 479 24.34 3.88 15.44
N ARG A 480 24.65 3.41 14.23
CA ARG A 480 25.62 2.32 13.98
C ARG A 480 27.05 2.68 14.36
N ASN A 481 27.39 3.97 14.28
CA ASN A 481 28.71 4.48 14.64
C ASN A 481 28.80 4.97 16.10
N GLN A 482 27.82 4.65 16.95
CA GLN A 482 27.80 5.02 18.39
C GLN A 482 27.83 6.54 18.63
N GLN A 483 27.22 7.31 17.72
CA GLN A 483 27.13 8.77 17.76
C GLN A 483 25.69 9.26 17.98
N LEU A 484 24.88 8.46 18.68
CA LEU A 484 23.44 8.71 18.87
C LEU A 484 23.11 10.12 19.37
N ALA A 485 23.94 10.68 20.25
CA ALA A 485 23.76 12.04 20.77
C ALA A 485 23.70 13.12 19.67
N LYS A 486 24.36 12.91 18.52
CA LYS A 486 24.31 13.85 17.38
C LYS A 486 22.93 13.96 16.78
N VAL A 487 22.09 12.92 16.86
CA VAL A 487 20.70 12.97 16.39
C VAL A 487 19.92 14.04 17.16
N PHE A 488 20.18 14.17 18.45
CA PHE A 488 19.42 15.02 19.36
C PHE A 488 20.11 16.36 19.70
N ALA A 489 21.26 16.64 19.09
CA ALA A 489 21.93 17.94 19.22
C ALA A 489 21.05 19.08 18.68
N ALA A 490 21.21 20.29 19.23
CA ALA A 490 20.38 21.45 18.86
C ALA A 490 20.51 21.81 17.37
N ASP A 491 21.71 21.66 16.81
CA ASP A 491 22.07 21.90 15.41
C ASP A 491 21.90 20.65 14.52
N SER A 492 21.40 19.54 15.06
CA SER A 492 21.17 18.31 14.30
C SER A 492 20.29 18.57 13.08
N PRO A 493 20.66 18.10 11.88
CA PRO A 493 19.82 18.20 10.71
C PRO A 493 18.62 17.25 10.74
N ILE A 494 18.60 16.28 11.66
CA ILE A 494 17.54 15.25 11.78
C ILE A 494 16.37 15.83 12.57
N LYS A 495 15.32 16.21 11.84
CA LYS A 495 14.11 16.86 12.35
C LYS A 495 12.88 15.95 12.32
N SER A 496 12.89 14.86 11.55
CA SER A 496 11.78 13.88 11.51
C SER A 496 11.45 13.35 12.92
N PRO A 497 10.24 13.58 13.45
CA PRO A 497 9.83 13.09 14.76
C PRO A 497 9.87 11.56 14.85
N GLN A 498 9.41 10.87 13.80
CA GLN A 498 9.33 9.41 13.75
C GLN A 498 10.71 8.74 13.86
N VAL A 499 11.72 9.30 13.19
CA VAL A 499 13.12 8.86 13.30
C VAL A 499 13.63 9.03 14.74
N ARG A 500 13.39 10.22 15.32
CA ARG A 500 13.83 10.56 16.69
C ARG A 500 13.15 9.67 17.73
N PHE A 501 11.85 9.44 17.63
CA PHE A 501 11.09 8.60 18.55
C PHE A 501 11.53 7.13 18.48
N THR A 502 11.77 6.61 17.28
CA THR A 502 12.29 5.25 17.08
C THR A 502 13.62 5.07 17.82
N LEU A 503 14.50 6.06 17.76
CA LEU A 503 15.79 6.00 18.44
C LEU A 503 15.67 6.15 19.96
N LEU A 504 14.79 7.03 20.45
CA LEU A 504 14.52 7.16 21.88
C LEU A 504 14.01 5.86 22.49
N ARG A 505 13.05 5.22 21.83
CA ARG A 505 12.40 4.02 22.37
C ARG A 505 13.28 2.78 22.31
N ASN A 506 14.11 2.63 21.27
CA ASN A 506 14.85 1.40 21.04
C ASN A 506 16.29 1.43 21.59
N VAL A 507 17.04 2.51 21.36
CA VAL A 507 18.50 2.52 21.54
C VAL A 507 19.04 3.50 22.59
N ALA A 508 18.29 4.56 22.90
CA ALA A 508 18.75 5.58 23.85
C ALA A 508 19.04 5.01 25.25
N ASP A 509 20.11 5.53 25.88
CA ASP A 509 20.41 5.28 27.27
C ASP A 509 19.67 6.26 28.20
N ALA A 510 19.74 6.00 29.52
CA ALA A 510 19.10 6.85 30.51
C ALA A 510 19.62 8.30 30.50
N THR A 511 20.88 8.53 30.14
CA THR A 511 21.48 9.88 30.10
C THR A 511 20.86 10.70 28.98
N LEU A 512 20.78 10.15 27.78
CA LEU A 512 20.17 10.79 26.63
C LEU A 512 18.68 11.02 26.83
N LEU A 513 17.97 10.06 27.44
CA LEU A 513 16.56 10.22 27.79
C LEU A 513 16.35 11.40 28.76
N ARG A 514 17.13 11.49 29.85
CA ARG A 514 17.09 12.64 30.79
C ARG A 514 17.42 13.97 30.10
N GLN A 515 18.37 13.97 29.16
CA GLN A 515 18.68 15.15 28.36
C GLN A 515 17.46 15.61 27.54
N GLN A 516 16.78 14.69 26.85
CA GLN A 516 15.60 15.04 26.06
C GLN A 516 14.42 15.49 26.91
N ILE A 517 14.22 14.91 28.09
CA ILE A 517 13.22 15.39 29.07
C ILE A 517 13.45 16.88 29.39
N SER A 518 14.70 17.31 29.47
CA SER A 518 15.05 18.69 29.83
C SER A 518 15.10 19.65 28.64
N GLN A 519 15.49 19.18 27.45
CA GLN A 519 15.88 20.04 26.33
C GLN A 519 14.96 19.95 25.11
N ALA A 520 14.16 18.88 24.97
CA ALA A 520 13.33 18.70 23.78
C ALA A 520 12.25 19.79 23.69
N ALA A 521 12.21 20.49 22.55
CA ALA A 521 11.21 21.52 22.28
C ALA A 521 9.83 20.91 22.03
N ASP A 522 9.77 19.77 21.32
CA ASP A 522 8.55 19.01 21.07
C ASP A 522 8.06 18.33 22.36
N PRO A 523 6.84 18.66 22.86
CA PRO A 523 6.26 17.99 24.02
C PRO A 523 6.08 16.48 23.84
N VAL A 524 5.79 15.99 22.62
CA VAL A 524 5.63 14.56 22.36
C VAL A 524 6.97 13.85 22.52
N GLU A 525 8.06 14.42 21.98
CA GLU A 525 9.41 13.90 22.18
C GLU A 525 9.79 13.85 23.67
N ARG A 526 9.54 14.94 24.39
CA ARG A 526 9.84 15.06 25.82
C ARG A 526 9.09 14.00 26.64
N ASN A 527 7.79 13.87 26.40
CA ASN A 527 6.94 12.91 27.10
C ASN A 527 7.29 11.46 26.73
N THR A 528 7.65 11.21 25.47
CA THR A 528 8.15 9.90 25.01
C THR A 528 9.45 9.54 25.72
N ALA A 529 10.41 10.46 25.82
CA ALA A 529 11.65 10.24 26.54
C ALA A 529 11.41 9.96 28.04
N GLN A 530 10.52 10.71 28.69
CA GLN A 530 10.15 10.49 30.09
C GLN A 530 9.47 9.13 30.30
N PHE A 531 8.55 8.75 29.41
CA PHE A 531 7.86 7.49 29.50
C PHE A 531 8.83 6.32 29.33
N VAL A 532 9.68 6.36 28.30
CA VAL A 532 10.66 5.30 28.03
C VAL A 532 11.65 5.14 29.19
N LEU A 533 12.11 6.25 29.78
CA LEU A 533 13.01 6.22 30.93
C LEU A 533 12.36 5.51 32.12
N LEU A 534 11.20 6.00 32.56
CA LEU A 534 10.48 5.44 33.71
C LEU A 534 10.08 3.97 33.49
N TYR A 535 9.65 3.64 32.27
CA TYR A 535 9.29 2.29 31.90
C TYR A 535 10.51 1.36 31.98
N LYS A 536 11.60 1.70 31.29
CA LYS A 536 12.78 0.84 31.23
C LYS A 536 13.50 0.74 32.57
N ASP A 537 13.54 1.80 33.37
CA ASP A 537 14.08 1.74 34.74
C ASP A 537 13.32 0.70 35.57
N LEU A 538 11.99 0.78 35.54
CA LEU A 538 11.11 -0.07 36.34
C LEU A 538 11.18 -1.54 35.88
N LEU A 539 11.04 -1.79 34.56
CA LEU A 539 10.99 -3.14 33.99
C LEU A 539 12.36 -3.83 33.93
N ARG A 540 13.46 -3.09 34.07
CA ARG A 540 14.82 -3.66 34.13
C ARG A 540 15.42 -3.61 35.53
N SER A 541 14.58 -3.52 36.55
CA SER A 541 14.93 -3.56 37.97
C SER A 541 15.91 -2.47 38.41
N GLN A 542 15.91 -1.31 37.77
CA GLN A 542 16.66 -0.12 38.18
C GLN A 542 15.81 0.76 39.11
N TYR A 543 15.31 0.19 40.21
CA TYR A 543 14.30 0.85 41.05
C TYR A 543 14.81 2.13 41.74
N ALA A 544 16.09 2.20 42.11
CA ALA A 544 16.70 3.44 42.59
C ALA A 544 16.69 4.57 41.54
N ALA A 545 16.99 4.25 40.28
CA ALA A 545 16.95 5.20 39.17
C ALA A 545 15.51 5.65 38.91
N PHE A 546 14.57 4.70 38.82
CA PHE A 546 13.14 4.97 38.71
C PHE A 546 12.66 5.93 39.80
N ALA A 547 13.00 5.70 41.07
CA ALA A 547 12.59 6.55 42.18
C ALA A 547 13.15 7.97 42.09
N SER A 548 14.34 8.14 41.51
CA SER A 548 14.93 9.46 41.25
C SER A 548 14.21 10.17 40.09
N ASP A 549 14.03 9.47 38.98
CA ASP A 549 13.46 10.04 37.75
C ASP A 549 11.96 10.29 37.86
N LEU A 550 11.23 9.49 38.64
CA LEU A 550 9.81 9.68 38.91
C LEU A 550 9.52 11.04 39.58
N LYS A 551 10.47 11.60 40.34
CA LYS A 551 10.32 12.93 40.96
C LYS A 551 10.25 14.07 39.93
N GLN A 552 10.71 13.83 38.70
CA GLN A 552 10.62 14.78 37.61
C GLN A 552 9.23 14.77 36.96
N LEU A 553 8.37 13.79 37.29
CA LEU A 553 6.99 13.77 36.83
C LEU A 553 6.21 14.87 37.55
N PRO A 554 5.47 15.74 36.83
CA PRO A 554 4.67 16.78 37.47
C PRO A 554 3.57 16.16 38.35
N ALA A 555 3.11 16.93 39.35
CA ALA A 555 2.06 16.48 40.26
C ALA A 555 0.78 16.05 39.52
N SER A 556 0.43 16.76 38.44
CA SER A 556 -0.56 16.32 37.46
C SER A 556 0.16 15.86 36.20
N ALA A 557 0.34 14.55 36.03
CA ALA A 557 0.97 13.99 34.86
C ALA A 557 0.12 14.19 33.59
N PRO A 558 0.73 14.42 32.41
CA PRO A 558 0.01 14.48 31.15
C PRO A 558 -0.83 13.21 30.91
N GLU A 559 -2.07 13.42 30.47
CA GLU A 559 -3.00 12.34 30.10
C GLU A 559 -2.93 11.98 28.61
N ASP A 560 -2.24 12.81 27.82
CA ASP A 560 -2.03 12.58 26.40
C ASP A 560 -1.43 11.20 26.16
N LYS A 561 -2.07 10.49 25.25
CA LYS A 561 -1.73 9.13 24.90
C LYS A 561 -0.59 9.13 23.86
N LEU A 562 0.48 8.42 24.19
CA LEU A 562 1.70 8.30 23.38
C LEU A 562 1.61 7.03 22.52
N GLY A 563 0.84 7.09 21.44
CA GLY A 563 0.59 5.95 20.55
C GLY A 563 1.82 5.59 19.73
N TYR A 564 1.89 6.10 18.50
CA TYR A 564 2.97 5.78 17.56
C TYR A 564 4.37 6.12 18.10
N SER A 565 4.50 7.14 18.98
CA SER A 565 5.80 7.52 19.53
C SER A 565 6.39 6.44 20.45
N LEU A 566 5.55 5.66 21.15
CA LEU A 566 5.96 4.46 21.88
C LEU A 566 6.02 3.20 21.01
N GLY A 567 5.54 3.26 19.77
CA GLY A 567 5.57 2.15 18.81
C GLY A 567 4.28 1.34 18.76
N TYR A 568 3.18 1.86 19.32
CA TYR A 568 1.87 1.25 19.13
C TYR A 568 1.39 1.45 17.69
N VAL A 569 0.71 0.44 17.17
CA VAL A 569 0.05 0.46 15.86
C VAL A 569 -1.46 0.32 16.07
N TYR A 570 -2.25 1.18 15.45
CA TYR A 570 -3.72 1.26 15.60
C TYR A 570 -4.20 1.33 17.05
N SER A 571 -3.37 1.85 17.95
CA SER A 571 -3.68 2.03 19.36
C SER A 571 -3.15 3.36 19.86
N ASP A 572 -3.96 4.06 20.64
CA ASP A 572 -3.59 5.33 21.27
C ASP A 572 -2.40 5.16 22.23
N GLY A 573 -2.11 3.94 22.69
CA GLY A 573 -0.98 3.66 23.57
C GLY A 573 -1.22 4.10 25.02
N GLN A 574 -0.15 4.61 25.66
CA GLN A 574 -0.12 4.89 27.11
C GLN A 574 0.22 6.34 27.40
N SER A 575 -0.14 6.82 28.58
CA SER A 575 0.20 8.18 29.04
C SER A 575 1.11 8.14 30.25
N LEU A 576 1.77 9.26 30.54
CA LEU A 576 2.64 9.39 31.72
C LEU A 576 1.89 9.24 33.04
N LYS A 577 0.57 9.47 33.06
CA LYS A 577 -0.30 9.24 34.21
C LYS A 577 -0.24 7.80 34.73
N LEU A 578 0.12 6.84 33.89
CA LEU A 578 0.38 5.45 34.25
C LEU A 578 1.34 5.31 35.45
N PHE A 579 2.36 6.16 35.56
CA PHE A 579 3.33 6.10 36.67
C PHE A 579 2.82 6.72 37.99
N GLN A 580 1.61 7.28 38.01
CA GLN A 580 0.92 7.73 39.22
C GLN A 580 -0.03 6.65 39.78
N TRP A 581 0.11 5.40 39.32
CA TRP A 581 -0.70 4.27 39.78
C TRP A 581 -0.64 4.10 41.30
N SER A 582 -1.81 4.13 41.94
CA SER A 582 -1.98 4.06 43.39
C SER A 582 -2.40 2.68 43.90
N GLY A 583 -2.22 1.63 43.09
CA GLY A 583 -2.58 0.27 43.46
C GLY A 583 -4.04 -0.04 43.20
N ASP A 584 -4.41 -0.18 41.92
CA ASP A 584 -5.77 -0.57 41.54
C ASP A 584 -6.15 -1.90 42.18
N LYS A 585 -7.37 -1.95 42.73
CA LYS A 585 -7.89 -3.17 43.36
C LYS A 585 -8.02 -4.24 42.29
N ALA A 586 -7.21 -5.29 42.40
CA ALA A 586 -7.37 -6.44 41.53
C ALA A 586 -8.78 -7.01 41.71
N GLU A 587 -9.45 -7.41 40.63
CA GLU A 587 -10.77 -8.09 40.70
C GLU A 587 -10.74 -9.32 41.61
N SER A 588 -9.56 -9.92 41.74
CA SER A 588 -9.23 -11.04 42.62
C SER A 588 -9.07 -10.65 44.09
N GLY A 589 -9.28 -9.38 44.47
CA GLY A 589 -9.25 -8.91 45.85
C GLY A 589 -7.86 -8.73 46.46
N TYR A 590 -6.80 -8.73 45.66
CA TYR A 590 -5.43 -8.46 46.12
C TYR A 590 -5.16 -6.94 46.14
N THR A 591 -4.61 -6.43 47.24
CA THR A 591 -4.37 -4.99 47.43
C THR A 591 -2.91 -4.67 47.23
N CYS A 592 -2.65 -3.69 46.38
CA CYS A 592 -1.30 -3.22 46.07
C CYS A 592 -1.06 -1.79 46.57
N PRO A 593 0.17 -1.48 47.00
CA PRO A 593 0.58 -0.11 47.23
C PRO A 593 0.81 0.60 45.87
N SER A 594 1.16 1.89 45.90
CA SER A 594 1.47 2.61 44.67
C SER A 594 2.67 2.01 43.93
N ILE A 595 2.84 2.35 42.64
CA ILE A 595 4.00 1.84 41.89
C ILE A 595 5.33 2.33 42.49
N ALA A 596 5.36 3.56 43.01
CA ALA A 596 6.52 4.11 43.71
C ALA A 596 6.88 3.31 44.98
N GLN A 597 5.86 2.93 45.77
CA GLN A 597 6.05 2.12 46.97
C GLN A 597 6.44 0.68 46.64
N THR A 598 5.85 0.11 45.59
CA THR A 598 6.19 -1.22 45.07
C THR A 598 7.66 -1.28 44.63
N ALA A 599 8.10 -0.30 43.84
CA ALA A 599 9.50 -0.18 43.42
C ALA A 599 10.46 -0.02 44.61
N ALA A 600 10.12 0.81 45.60
CA ALA A 600 10.94 0.98 46.81
C ALA A 600 11.07 -0.31 47.63
N ALA A 601 10.01 -1.11 47.71
CA ALA A 601 10.04 -2.42 48.37
C ALA A 601 10.96 -3.40 47.62
N LEU A 602 10.90 -3.41 46.29
CA LEU A 602 11.74 -4.26 45.43
C LEU A 602 13.20 -3.82 45.39
N GLU A 603 13.48 -2.52 45.53
CA GLU A 603 14.86 -2.01 45.71
C GLU A 603 15.47 -2.56 47.02
N THR A 604 14.67 -2.61 48.09
CA THR A 604 15.13 -3.10 49.40
C THR A 604 15.29 -4.62 49.40
N ASP A 605 14.35 -5.33 48.79
CA ASP A 605 14.38 -6.78 48.62
C ASP A 605 13.77 -7.16 47.26
N GLY A 606 14.63 -7.47 46.28
CA GLY A 606 14.19 -7.87 44.93
C GLY A 606 13.37 -9.17 44.90
N LYS A 607 13.27 -9.89 46.01
CA LYS A 607 12.44 -11.10 46.18
C LYS A 607 11.22 -10.87 47.07
N ASN A 608 10.90 -9.60 47.36
CA ASN A 608 9.74 -9.23 48.18
C ASN A 608 8.45 -9.80 47.55
N PRO A 609 7.73 -10.70 48.24
CA PRO A 609 6.57 -11.38 47.67
C PRO A 609 5.44 -10.45 47.21
N GLN A 610 5.07 -9.49 48.05
CA GLN A 610 4.03 -8.52 47.73
C GLN A 610 4.49 -7.57 46.60
N GLY A 611 5.75 -7.13 46.65
CA GLY A 611 6.35 -6.29 45.61
C GLY A 611 6.29 -6.95 44.23
N LEU A 612 6.70 -8.22 44.12
CA LEU A 612 6.68 -8.96 42.85
C LEU A 612 5.25 -9.18 42.33
N ASN A 613 4.31 -9.53 43.22
CA ASN A 613 2.91 -9.70 42.85
C ASN A 613 2.29 -8.37 42.38
N CYS A 614 2.54 -7.28 43.10
CA CYS A 614 2.00 -5.96 42.78
C CYS A 614 2.62 -5.33 41.56
N PHE A 615 3.89 -5.59 41.28
CA PHE A 615 4.49 -5.21 40.02
C PHE A 615 3.85 -5.96 38.85
N GLY A 616 3.52 -7.24 39.05
CA GLY A 616 2.71 -8.00 38.10
C GLY A 616 1.30 -7.45 37.90
N GLU A 617 0.64 -6.95 38.95
CA GLU A 617 -0.65 -6.27 38.80
C GLU A 617 -0.53 -4.95 38.05
N PHE A 618 0.50 -4.15 38.31
CA PHE A 618 0.75 -2.92 37.57
C PHE A 618 0.85 -3.18 36.06
N ILE A 619 1.62 -4.20 35.66
CA ILE A 619 1.76 -4.58 34.24
C ILE A 619 0.43 -5.05 33.65
N LEU A 620 -0.30 -5.96 34.33
CA LEU A 620 -1.58 -6.45 33.80
C LEU A 620 -2.60 -5.32 33.66
N ARG A 621 -2.81 -4.54 34.73
CA ARG A 621 -3.90 -3.57 34.80
C ARG A 621 -3.73 -2.41 33.84
N ASN A 622 -2.50 -2.14 33.44
CA ASN A 622 -2.17 -1.12 32.46
C ASN A 622 -1.96 -1.70 31.04
N GLY A 623 -2.16 -2.99 30.81
CA GLY A 623 -2.01 -3.61 29.49
C GLY A 623 -0.59 -3.50 28.93
N LEU A 624 0.42 -3.73 29.78
CA LEU A 624 1.84 -3.58 29.42
C LEU A 624 2.50 -4.90 28.99
N ASP A 625 1.77 -6.01 29.00
CA ASP A 625 2.29 -7.27 28.47
C ASP A 625 2.48 -7.19 26.96
N GLY A 626 3.70 -7.44 26.49
CA GLY A 626 4.02 -7.44 25.06
C GLY A 626 4.00 -6.04 24.44
N MET A 627 4.22 -5.01 25.25
CA MET A 627 4.22 -3.65 24.72
C MET A 627 5.44 -3.38 23.84
N PRO A 628 5.35 -2.42 22.89
CA PRO A 628 6.36 -2.29 21.84
C PRO A 628 7.80 -2.08 22.36
N LEU A 629 7.97 -1.43 23.53
CA LEU A 629 9.28 -1.17 24.15
C LEU A 629 10.03 -2.44 24.60
N ASP A 630 9.35 -3.59 24.66
CA ASP A 630 9.93 -4.88 25.03
C ASP A 630 10.61 -5.58 23.85
N SER A 631 10.34 -5.10 22.62
CA SER A 631 10.86 -5.65 21.38
C SER A 631 11.95 -4.74 20.80
N GLN A 632 12.83 -5.32 19.99
CA GLN A 632 13.75 -4.56 19.15
C GLN A 632 13.43 -4.81 17.67
N PRO A 633 13.58 -3.79 16.82
CA PRO A 633 13.59 -3.97 15.37
C PRO A 633 14.69 -4.94 14.90
N ASP A 634 14.59 -5.40 13.66
CA ASP A 634 15.68 -6.15 13.04
C ASP A 634 16.96 -5.30 12.94
N LYS A 635 18.13 -5.96 12.97
CA LYS A 635 19.45 -5.29 13.02
C LYS A 635 19.71 -4.31 11.86
N GLN A 636 19.02 -4.46 10.73
CA GLN A 636 19.23 -3.62 9.56
C GLN A 636 18.29 -2.40 9.56
N SER A 637 17.27 -2.39 10.40
CA SER A 637 16.35 -1.27 10.60
C SER A 637 16.91 -0.24 11.61
N LEU A 638 16.43 0.99 11.51
CA LEU A 638 16.66 2.05 12.50
C LEU A 638 16.19 1.59 13.88
N GLY A 639 17.04 1.80 14.89
CA GLY A 639 16.81 1.33 16.26
C GLY A 639 17.08 -0.17 16.46
N GLY A 640 17.63 -0.86 15.46
CA GLY A 640 17.94 -2.30 15.51
C GLY A 640 19.29 -2.63 16.15
N THR A 641 20.09 -1.64 16.54
CA THR A 641 21.31 -1.88 17.33
C THR A 641 20.98 -2.23 18.78
N GLU A 642 21.96 -2.78 19.52
CA GLU A 642 21.74 -3.15 20.92
C GLU A 642 21.35 -1.92 21.76
N SER A 643 20.18 -2.02 22.43
CA SER A 643 19.77 -1.04 23.45
C SER A 643 20.90 -0.75 24.44
N ALA A 644 21.26 0.53 24.56
CA ALA A 644 22.21 0.99 25.56
C ALA A 644 21.64 0.90 27.00
N PHE A 645 20.31 0.76 27.13
CA PHE A 645 19.63 0.52 28.40
C PHE A 645 19.85 -0.92 28.88
N LYS A 646 20.55 -1.10 30.00
CA LYS A 646 20.98 -2.41 30.55
C LYS A 646 19.96 -3.03 31.51
N GLY A 647 20.10 -4.33 31.75
CA GLY A 647 19.25 -5.14 32.64
C GLY A 647 18.28 -6.04 31.89
N GLU A 648 17.94 -7.19 32.49
CA GLU A 648 16.95 -8.12 31.92
C GLU A 648 15.54 -7.56 32.06
N LEU A 649 14.68 -7.83 31.08
CA LEU A 649 13.28 -7.44 31.13
C LEU A 649 12.53 -8.31 32.15
N PHE A 650 11.84 -7.68 33.09
CA PHE A 650 10.97 -8.35 34.04
C PHE A 650 9.74 -8.94 33.32
N SER A 651 9.40 -10.18 33.67
CA SER A 651 8.14 -10.81 33.27
C SER A 651 7.27 -11.10 34.49
N ARG A 652 5.95 -10.98 34.34
CA ARG A 652 5.01 -11.30 35.44
C ARG A 652 5.15 -12.76 35.86
N LEU A 653 5.32 -13.67 34.89
CA LEU A 653 5.48 -15.10 35.16
C LEU A 653 6.72 -15.39 36.02
N ASP A 654 7.86 -14.79 35.70
CA ASP A 654 9.09 -14.99 36.49
C ASP A 654 8.97 -14.37 37.88
N GLY A 655 8.29 -13.23 38.00
CA GLY A 655 7.89 -12.67 39.30
C GLY A 655 7.07 -13.66 40.13
N TYR A 656 5.99 -14.21 39.57
CA TYR A 656 5.15 -15.19 40.26
C TYR A 656 5.92 -16.46 40.63
N LYS A 657 6.78 -16.98 39.74
CA LYS A 657 7.63 -18.15 40.01
C LYS A 657 8.55 -17.92 41.21
N GLN A 658 9.14 -16.72 41.34
CA GLN A 658 9.96 -16.38 42.50
C GLN A 658 9.16 -16.40 43.79
N VAL A 659 7.94 -15.85 43.80
CA VAL A 659 7.05 -15.90 44.96
C VAL A 659 6.64 -17.33 45.31
N ILE A 660 6.29 -18.14 44.31
CA ILE A 660 5.91 -19.56 44.49
C ILE A 660 7.05 -20.38 45.10
N ALA A 661 8.29 -20.12 44.68
CA ALA A 661 9.48 -20.81 45.17
C ALA A 661 9.93 -20.34 46.56
N ASN A 662 9.53 -19.13 46.98
CA ASN A 662 9.91 -18.57 48.27
C ASN A 662 9.13 -19.23 49.43
N SER A 663 9.81 -20.10 50.18
CA SER A 663 9.21 -20.79 51.34
C SER A 663 8.86 -19.86 52.51
N LYS A 664 9.41 -18.64 52.53
CA LYS A 664 9.14 -17.62 53.54
C LYS A 664 8.09 -16.61 53.09
N ALA A 665 7.57 -16.72 51.87
CA ALA A 665 6.52 -15.83 51.39
C ALA A 665 5.26 -15.97 52.26
N PRO A 666 4.59 -14.85 52.62
CA PRO A 666 3.30 -14.91 53.27
C PRO A 666 2.32 -15.82 52.53
N ARG A 667 1.46 -16.50 53.30
CA ARG A 667 0.52 -17.50 52.78
C ARG A 667 -0.31 -16.96 51.61
N ASP A 668 -0.82 -15.74 51.76
CA ASP A 668 -1.69 -15.11 50.78
C ASP A 668 -0.93 -14.67 49.53
N ASP A 669 0.27 -14.12 49.65
CA ASP A 669 1.11 -13.75 48.50
C ASP A 669 1.46 -14.97 47.64
N ARG A 670 1.73 -16.10 48.29
CA ARG A 670 2.05 -17.35 47.61
C ARG A 670 0.83 -17.99 46.94
N ALA A 671 -0.32 -17.96 47.60
CA ALA A 671 -1.59 -18.39 47.01
C ALA A 671 -1.96 -17.52 45.79
N TYR A 672 -1.76 -16.21 45.90
CA TYR A 672 -2.01 -15.26 44.83
C TYR A 672 -1.09 -15.46 43.64
N ALA A 673 0.21 -15.64 43.87
CA ALA A 673 1.18 -15.90 42.81
C ALA A 673 0.85 -17.18 42.04
N LEU A 674 0.44 -18.26 42.73
CA LEU A 674 -0.04 -19.50 42.08
C LEU A 674 -1.26 -19.22 41.20
N TYR A 675 -2.24 -18.49 41.72
CA TYR A 675 -3.45 -18.11 40.98
C TYR A 675 -3.12 -17.33 39.69
N ARG A 676 -2.22 -16.34 39.79
CA ARG A 676 -1.83 -15.54 38.64
C ARG A 676 -0.96 -16.30 37.64
N ALA A 677 -0.01 -17.10 38.10
CA ALA A 677 0.83 -17.93 37.25
C ALA A 677 0.01 -18.94 36.41
N ILE A 678 -1.08 -19.48 36.95
CA ILE A 678 -1.98 -20.36 36.18
C ILE A 678 -2.81 -19.55 35.18
N ASN A 679 -3.30 -18.37 35.56
CA ASN A 679 -4.07 -17.50 34.67
C ASN A 679 -3.23 -16.86 33.54
N CYS A 680 -1.90 -16.88 33.63
CA CYS A 680 -1.03 -16.53 32.51
C CYS A 680 -1.32 -17.34 31.24
N TYR A 681 -1.89 -18.52 31.39
CA TYR A 681 -2.20 -19.44 30.29
C TYR A 681 -3.67 -19.38 29.86
N ALA A 682 -4.50 -18.55 30.52
CA ALA A 682 -5.92 -18.46 30.21
C ALA A 682 -6.20 -17.49 29.04
N PRO A 683 -7.20 -17.76 28.19
CA PRO A 683 -7.90 -19.03 27.97
C PRO A 683 -7.26 -19.90 26.87
N SER A 684 -6.15 -19.46 26.26
CA SER A 684 -5.61 -20.08 25.04
C SER A 684 -4.66 -21.26 25.29
N GLY A 685 -4.17 -21.42 26.52
CA GLY A 685 -3.08 -22.34 26.85
C GLY A 685 -1.68 -21.79 26.56
N TYR A 686 -1.57 -20.61 25.95
CA TYR A 686 -0.30 -19.91 25.69
C TYR A 686 0.03 -18.92 26.80
N ASN A 687 1.32 -18.77 27.12
CA ASN A 687 1.78 -17.82 28.11
C ASN A 687 1.61 -16.36 27.63
N SER A 688 0.77 -15.59 28.32
CA SER A 688 0.52 -14.16 28.10
C SER A 688 1.24 -13.23 29.10
N CYS A 689 2.04 -13.79 30.02
CA CYS A 689 2.69 -13.05 31.10
C CYS A 689 4.18 -12.71 30.85
N GLY A 690 4.67 -13.00 29.64
CA GLY A 690 6.09 -12.94 29.29
C GLY A 690 6.94 -14.00 29.99
N GLY A 691 8.25 -13.95 29.76
CA GLY A 691 9.21 -14.90 30.33
C GLY A 691 9.16 -16.29 29.69
N LYS A 692 9.98 -17.21 30.21
CA LYS A 692 10.06 -18.57 29.67
C LYS A 692 8.84 -19.39 30.07
N ASP A 693 8.19 -19.97 29.06
CA ASP A 693 7.06 -20.89 29.20
C ASP A 693 7.40 -22.09 30.10
N VAL A 694 6.37 -22.68 30.72
CA VAL A 694 6.49 -23.90 31.54
C VAL A 694 5.62 -25.03 31.02
N GLU A 695 6.15 -26.25 31.13
CA GLU A 695 5.45 -27.46 30.72
C GLU A 695 4.09 -27.62 31.41
N PRO A 696 3.07 -28.21 30.75
CA PRO A 696 1.75 -28.44 31.34
C PRO A 696 1.78 -29.18 32.70
N ALA A 697 2.78 -30.05 32.91
CA ALA A 697 2.97 -30.74 34.18
C ALA A 697 3.27 -29.78 35.35
N VAL A 698 4.02 -28.70 35.10
CA VAL A 698 4.32 -27.65 36.09
C VAL A 698 3.05 -26.88 36.42
N ARG A 699 2.26 -26.49 35.40
CA ARG A 699 0.98 -25.79 35.56
C ARG A 699 -0.01 -26.63 36.38
N LYS A 700 -0.08 -27.94 36.09
CA LYS A 700 -0.87 -28.91 36.85
C LYS A 700 -0.41 -29.03 38.31
N ALA A 701 0.90 -28.99 38.55
CA ALA A 701 1.45 -29.01 39.91
C ALA A 701 1.07 -27.73 40.69
N TRP A 702 1.16 -26.55 40.07
CA TRP A 702 0.71 -25.30 40.66
C TRP A 702 -0.79 -25.33 40.97
N PHE A 703 -1.61 -25.83 40.05
CA PHE A 703 -3.06 -25.96 40.27
C PHE A 703 -3.38 -26.87 41.44
N ARG A 704 -2.73 -28.04 41.52
CA ARG A 704 -2.88 -28.97 42.66
C ARG A 704 -2.42 -28.32 43.97
N GLN A 705 -1.33 -27.57 43.97
CA GLN A 705 -0.84 -26.87 45.14
C GLN A 705 -1.84 -25.81 45.61
N LEU A 706 -2.39 -25.01 44.70
CA LEU A 706 -3.42 -24.01 45.00
C LEU A 706 -4.69 -24.67 45.55
N LYS A 707 -5.18 -25.73 44.90
CA LYS A 707 -6.39 -26.47 45.29
C LYS A 707 -6.23 -27.38 46.51
N GLY A 708 -5.00 -27.69 46.91
CA GLY A 708 -4.72 -28.47 48.11
C GLY A 708 -4.36 -27.55 49.29
N THR A 709 -3.17 -26.95 49.23
CA THR A 709 -2.58 -26.20 50.36
C THR A 709 -3.28 -24.87 50.63
N PHE A 710 -3.88 -24.25 49.61
CA PHE A 710 -4.45 -22.90 49.68
C PHE A 710 -5.94 -22.86 49.28
N ALA A 711 -6.64 -23.99 49.39
CA ALA A 711 -8.02 -24.17 48.94
C ALA A 711 -9.03 -23.25 49.64
N ASP A 712 -8.71 -22.82 50.86
CA ASP A 712 -9.50 -21.95 51.72
C ASP A 712 -9.39 -20.46 51.34
N THR A 713 -8.32 -20.08 50.63
CA THR A 713 -8.12 -18.71 50.13
C THR A 713 -9.14 -18.36 49.05
N GLN A 714 -9.43 -17.06 48.87
CA GLN A 714 -10.35 -16.61 47.81
C GLN A 714 -9.91 -17.05 46.41
N TRP A 715 -8.60 -17.07 46.16
CA TRP A 715 -8.01 -17.46 44.87
C TRP A 715 -8.08 -18.97 44.63
N GLY A 716 -7.87 -19.77 45.68
CA GLY A 716 -8.06 -21.22 45.64
C GLY A 716 -9.51 -21.59 45.37
N LYS A 717 -10.46 -20.83 45.89
CA LYS A 717 -11.90 -21.00 45.63
C LYS A 717 -12.30 -20.58 44.22
N SER A 718 -11.81 -19.43 43.75
CA SER A 718 -12.25 -18.83 42.48
C SER A 718 -11.65 -19.47 41.23
N LEU A 719 -10.43 -20.01 41.28
CA LEU A 719 -9.79 -20.60 40.11
C LEU A 719 -10.44 -21.93 39.74
N GLN A 720 -11.15 -22.03 38.63
CA GLN A 720 -11.86 -23.26 38.26
C GLN A 720 -10.99 -24.25 37.48
N TYR A 721 -10.17 -23.75 36.57
CA TYR A 721 -9.43 -24.55 35.60
C TYR A 721 -7.93 -24.23 35.65
N TYR A 722 -7.13 -25.12 35.05
CA TYR A 722 -5.78 -24.81 34.59
C TYR A 722 -5.72 -25.12 33.09
N TRP A 723 -5.02 -24.26 32.36
CA TRP A 723 -4.90 -24.31 30.90
C TRP A 723 -3.59 -24.97 30.47
#